data_AF-B9F347-F1
#
_entry.id   AF-B9F347-F1
#
_cell.length_a   1.000
_cell.length_b   1.000
_cell.length_c   1.000
_cell.angle_alpha   90.00
_cell.angle_beta   90.00
_cell.angle_gamma   90.00
#
_symmetry.space_group_name_H-M   'P 1'
#
loop_
_entity.id
_entity.type
_entity.pdbx_description
1 polymer ?
#
loop_
_entity_poly.entity_id
_entity_poly.type
_entity_poly.pdbx_seq_one_letter_code
_entity_poly.pdbx_strand_id
1 'polypeptide(L)'
;MIPVVVVLHRCAVSSSWPDRVFEAKHIAGAGEQDMQDDLPDDLTASQYIGYDKFLGGLLQEGFDEVSCRSRYQFARYHKNFTRIPSSYLLERLRRQEALQKKCGPGTKSYKQAVKLLRSSQGVNMTTDCNYLFLTVHAGLGNRMLEIASAFLYALLTNRILLLDRYQEIGDLFCEPFPGTSWLMPSDFPLNYGEFTQSSPESYGNMLQNKVVGDNTDQSLAGSRPPYVFLYLDGNYEFHDKLFFCEDDQQFLQDVPWLIMRTDMYFIPSLFLIPSYQDELSRLFPEKDAVFHHLARYLFHPTNSIWYSVKGYYRSYLAKANKTVGIQIRIFEKEGILQKNGRFPYVLEQILSCAQNEKLLPEISMKDEAEAPTAPKNNQTIAVLTTSLSSWYSDQIQKKYSEHPTVDGTRVEVYQPSHEEYQRSKNKKHNMKALAEIYLLSMTDVLITSGFSTFGYAAQGLSGLTPWIMFRSENHAMPDPPCRRAMSIEPCFHQAPFYDCKAKRNADLGKMVPFVRHCEDVSWGLKARDAQRRRQAQPPAGAQAARGEALPAAADELRRLRHRRRGHLQLCKGVLLNFEDGEGKVWRFRYSCWNSSQSYVLTKGWSRFVREKGLRAGDTIVFSGSAYGPDKLLFIDCKKNNTAAATGDEKPITSGEATRVVRLFGMDITGGGGDCRKRERAVEMGQEAFLMKRQCVVHQRTPALGALLL
;
A
#
# COMPACT_ATOMS: atom_id res chain seq x y z
N MET A 1 8.53 -24.02 -34.98
CA MET A 1 7.17 -24.51 -35.32
C MET A 1 6.34 -23.34 -35.84
N ILE A 2 5.54 -23.50 -36.90
CA ILE A 2 4.82 -22.37 -37.55
C ILE A 2 3.68 -21.82 -36.64
N PRO A 3 3.50 -20.49 -36.52
CA PRO A 3 2.37 -19.93 -35.77
C PRO A 3 1.04 -20.04 -36.51
N VAL A 4 0.02 -20.59 -35.84
CA VAL A 4 -1.40 -20.48 -36.23
C VAL A 4 -1.90 -19.06 -35.95
N VAL A 5 -2.83 -18.53 -36.74
CA VAL A 5 -3.48 -17.23 -36.50
C VAL A 5 -4.99 -17.37 -36.65
N VAL A 6 -5.75 -16.88 -35.65
CA VAL A 6 -7.22 -16.75 -35.74
C VAL A 6 -7.55 -15.37 -36.29
N VAL A 7 -8.39 -15.34 -37.33
CA VAL A 7 -8.82 -14.13 -38.05
C VAL A 7 -10.30 -13.88 -37.74
N LEU A 8 -10.59 -12.81 -37.00
CA LEU A 8 -11.93 -12.49 -36.54
C LEU A 8 -12.65 -11.59 -37.56
N HIS A 9 -13.64 -12.14 -38.26
CA HIS A 9 -14.53 -11.38 -39.15
C HIS A 9 -15.74 -10.82 -38.39
N ARG A 10 -16.19 -9.62 -38.80
CA ARG A 10 -17.50 -9.06 -38.41
C ARG A 10 -18.56 -9.45 -39.44
N CYS A 11 -19.61 -10.13 -39.00
CA CYS A 11 -20.95 -9.95 -39.57
C CYS A 11 -21.69 -8.89 -38.73
N ALA A 12 -22.69 -8.22 -39.32
CA ALA A 12 -23.38 -7.09 -38.71
C ALA A 12 -24.90 -7.22 -38.81
N VAL A 13 -25.60 -6.88 -37.71
CA VAL A 13 -27.07 -6.78 -37.57
C VAL A 13 -27.77 -8.16 -37.73
N SER A 14 -28.54 -8.66 -36.76
CA SER A 14 -29.61 -7.98 -36.04
C SER A 14 -29.74 -8.39 -34.55
N SER A 15 -30.94 -8.20 -33.98
CA SER A 15 -31.30 -8.39 -32.57
C SER A 15 -31.20 -9.84 -32.05
N SER A 16 -31.07 -9.97 -30.72
CA SER A 16 -30.84 -11.19 -29.92
C SER A 16 -29.37 -11.66 -29.85
N TRP A 17 -29.00 -12.27 -28.72
CA TRP A 17 -27.63 -12.71 -28.41
C TRP A 17 -27.40 -14.17 -28.83
N PRO A 18 -26.22 -14.47 -29.40
CA PRO A 18 -25.60 -15.79 -29.22
C PRO A 18 -24.11 -15.70 -28.83
N ASP A 19 -23.60 -16.81 -28.27
CA ASP A 19 -22.19 -16.99 -27.92
C ASP A 19 -21.26 -16.96 -29.14
N ARG A 20 -20.00 -16.61 -28.91
CA ARG A 20 -19.00 -16.39 -29.97
C ARG A 20 -18.08 -17.61 -30.15
N VAL A 21 -18.31 -18.35 -31.23
CA VAL A 21 -17.46 -19.46 -31.70
C VAL A 21 -16.61 -18.99 -32.88
N PHE A 22 -15.33 -19.40 -32.93
CA PHE A 22 -14.39 -19.04 -34.00
C PHE A 22 -13.53 -20.23 -34.43
N GLU A 23 -13.08 -20.21 -35.69
CA GLU A 23 -12.31 -21.28 -36.34
C GLU A 23 -10.96 -20.74 -36.87
N ALA A 24 -9.93 -21.59 -36.99
CA ALA A 24 -8.54 -21.19 -37.21
C ALA A 24 -7.94 -21.68 -38.56
N LYS A 25 -6.99 -20.93 -39.13
CA LYS A 25 -6.26 -21.30 -40.36
C LYS A 25 -4.75 -21.01 -40.28
N HIS A 26 -4.00 -21.56 -41.24
CA HIS A 26 -2.52 -21.60 -41.27
C HIS A 26 -1.95 -20.84 -42.47
N ILE A 27 -0.91 -20.04 -42.25
CA ILE A 27 0.00 -19.46 -43.27
C ILE A 27 1.43 -19.50 -42.69
N ALA A 28 2.48 -19.56 -43.52
CA ALA A 28 3.86 -19.87 -43.11
C ALA A 28 4.87 -18.71 -43.25
N GLY A 29 5.94 -18.71 -42.44
CA GLY A 29 7.11 -17.84 -42.63
C GLY A 29 8.04 -17.66 -41.41
N ALA A 30 9.27 -18.17 -41.52
CA ALA A 30 10.52 -17.80 -40.83
C ALA A 30 10.64 -17.70 -39.27
N GLY A 31 11.59 -18.47 -38.72
CA GLY A 31 12.54 -18.00 -37.68
C GLY A 31 12.17 -18.16 -36.19
N GLU A 32 12.79 -19.12 -35.50
CA GLU A 32 12.87 -19.17 -34.03
C GLU A 32 14.32 -18.85 -33.58
N GLN A 33 14.47 -18.00 -32.57
CA GLN A 33 15.68 -17.84 -31.76
C GLN A 33 15.24 -17.67 -30.30
N ASP A 34 15.84 -18.42 -29.38
CA ASP A 34 15.63 -18.24 -27.95
C ASP A 34 16.24 -16.92 -27.48
N MET A 35 15.54 -16.24 -26.57
CA MET A 35 15.96 -14.94 -26.04
C MET A 35 15.52 -14.83 -24.58
N GLN A 36 16.45 -14.46 -23.70
CA GLN A 36 16.20 -14.20 -22.27
C GLN A 36 14.96 -13.31 -22.06
N ASP A 37 14.17 -13.60 -21.03
CA ASP A 37 13.00 -12.79 -20.63
C ASP A 37 13.41 -11.51 -19.85
N ASP A 38 14.64 -11.03 -20.05
CA ASP A 38 15.19 -9.77 -19.55
C ASP A 38 14.77 -8.58 -20.45
N LEU A 39 13.47 -8.39 -20.60
CA LEU A 39 12.91 -7.22 -21.28
C LEU A 39 12.85 -6.03 -20.31
N PRO A 40 13.39 -4.84 -20.67
CA PRO A 40 13.40 -3.67 -19.78
C PRO A 40 12.01 -3.21 -19.33
N ASP A 41 11.98 -2.49 -18.20
CA ASP A 41 10.82 -1.73 -17.74
C ASP A 41 10.47 -0.64 -18.80
N ASP A 42 9.61 -0.96 -19.78
CA ASP A 42 9.08 -0.02 -20.81
C ASP A 42 8.04 0.96 -20.22
N LEU A 43 8.39 1.53 -19.06
CA LEU A 43 8.03 2.89 -18.73
C LEU A 43 8.86 3.79 -19.65
N THR A 44 8.23 4.77 -20.31
CA THR A 44 8.96 5.85 -20.99
C THR A 44 9.58 6.78 -19.94
N ALA A 45 10.63 6.29 -19.29
CA ALA A 45 11.47 7.07 -18.39
C ALA A 45 12.18 8.17 -19.18
N SER A 46 12.39 9.31 -18.53
CA SER A 46 13.55 10.14 -18.86
C SER A 46 14.80 9.27 -18.70
N GLN A 47 15.64 9.22 -19.74
CA GLN A 47 16.78 8.31 -19.81
C GLN A 47 17.69 8.47 -18.59
N TYR A 48 17.93 7.38 -17.86
CA TYR A 48 19.01 7.28 -16.86
C TYR A 48 19.09 8.42 -15.82
N ILE A 49 17.96 8.96 -15.35
CA ILE A 49 17.96 9.63 -14.05
C ILE A 49 18.18 8.54 -12.99
N GLY A 50 19.43 8.40 -12.55
CA GLY A 50 19.83 7.51 -11.47
C GLY A 50 19.16 7.92 -10.17
N TYR A 51 18.12 7.19 -9.78
CA TYR A 51 17.49 7.36 -8.48
C TYR A 51 18.38 6.72 -7.40
N ASP A 52 18.50 7.35 -6.24
CA ASP A 52 19.25 6.77 -5.13
C ASP A 52 18.45 5.64 -4.48
N LYS A 53 18.84 4.39 -4.77
CA LYS A 53 18.23 3.18 -4.17
C LYS A 53 18.54 3.02 -2.67
N PHE A 54 19.53 3.75 -2.15
CA PHE A 54 19.97 3.71 -0.75
C PHE A 54 19.43 4.88 0.10
N LEU A 55 18.69 5.81 -0.51
CA LEU A 55 17.99 6.92 0.16
C LEU A 55 18.92 7.85 0.98
N GLY A 56 20.06 8.23 0.43
CA GLY A 56 21.11 9.00 1.11
C GLY A 56 21.98 8.15 2.03
N GLY A 57 22.16 6.86 1.72
CA GLY A 57 22.89 5.90 2.55
C GLY A 57 22.11 5.38 3.78
N LEU A 58 20.83 5.72 3.90
CA LEU A 58 19.90 5.22 4.94
C LEU A 58 19.78 3.69 4.88
N LEU A 59 19.72 3.13 3.68
CA LEU A 59 19.74 1.69 3.42
C LEU A 59 21.15 1.27 3.01
N GLN A 60 21.55 0.04 3.35
CA GLN A 60 22.84 -0.54 2.94
C GLN A 60 22.66 -1.61 1.87
N GLU A 61 23.77 -2.05 1.28
CA GLU A 61 23.91 -3.32 0.57
C GLU A 61 23.87 -4.51 1.54
N GLY A 62 23.67 -5.72 1.02
CA GLY A 62 23.65 -6.96 1.82
C GLY A 62 22.26 -7.61 2.01
N PHE A 63 21.19 -7.01 1.46
CA PHE A 63 19.93 -7.70 1.24
C PHE A 63 19.83 -8.20 -0.20
N ASP A 64 19.30 -9.39 -0.42
CA ASP A 64 18.94 -9.86 -1.75
C ASP A 64 17.78 -9.03 -2.33
N GLU A 65 18.01 -8.37 -3.46
CA GLU A 65 17.00 -7.54 -4.14
C GLU A 65 15.79 -8.34 -4.63
N VAL A 66 15.92 -9.66 -4.81
CA VAL A 66 14.80 -10.51 -5.25
C VAL A 66 13.85 -10.80 -4.08
N SER A 67 14.37 -11.11 -2.89
CA SER A 67 13.59 -11.41 -1.68
C SER A 67 12.68 -10.25 -1.23
N CYS A 68 13.17 -9.02 -1.33
CA CYS A 68 12.45 -7.82 -0.90
C CYS A 68 12.62 -6.69 -1.92
N ARG A 69 11.91 -6.79 -3.05
CA ARG A 69 12.03 -5.83 -4.16
C ARG A 69 11.62 -4.41 -3.80
N SER A 70 10.78 -4.23 -2.77
CA SER A 70 10.31 -2.90 -2.34
C SER A 70 11.44 -2.01 -1.83
N ARG A 71 12.36 -2.56 -1.03
CA ARG A 71 13.52 -1.86 -0.43
C ARG A 71 14.25 -0.93 -1.40
N TYR A 72 14.65 -1.47 -2.55
CA TYR A 72 15.45 -0.75 -3.56
C TYR A 72 14.65 -0.24 -4.76
N GLN A 73 13.33 -0.46 -4.80
CA GLN A 73 12.45 0.03 -5.88
C GLN A 73 11.48 1.13 -5.43
N PHE A 74 11.17 1.25 -4.13
CA PHE A 74 10.27 2.29 -3.61
C PHE A 74 10.81 3.71 -3.86
N ALA A 75 12.13 3.87 -3.79
CA ALA A 75 12.85 5.09 -4.15
C ALA A 75 12.44 5.69 -5.52
N ARG A 76 12.10 4.85 -6.51
CA ARG A 76 11.74 5.27 -7.88
C ARG A 76 10.48 6.14 -7.97
N TYR A 77 9.63 6.12 -6.94
CA TYR A 77 8.32 6.77 -6.95
C TYR A 77 8.34 8.17 -6.31
N HIS A 78 9.48 8.61 -5.77
CA HIS A 78 9.64 9.95 -5.18
C HIS A 78 10.57 10.80 -6.04
N LYS A 79 10.03 11.88 -6.61
CA LYS A 79 10.74 12.71 -7.61
C LYS A 79 11.84 13.59 -7.01
N ASN A 80 11.69 14.04 -5.76
CA ASN A 80 12.61 14.96 -5.08
C ASN A 80 12.99 14.43 -3.69
N PHE A 81 14.28 14.25 -3.42
CA PHE A 81 14.82 13.96 -2.09
C PHE A 81 15.16 15.28 -1.37
N THR A 82 14.21 15.85 -0.63
CA THR A 82 14.34 17.16 0.05
C THR A 82 14.74 17.08 1.52
N ARG A 83 14.84 15.87 2.09
CA ARG A 83 15.23 15.58 3.46
C ARG A 83 16.30 14.49 3.44
N ILE A 84 17.50 14.83 3.89
CA ILE A 84 18.69 13.97 3.82
C ILE A 84 19.02 13.51 5.24
N PRO A 85 19.19 12.20 5.50
CA PRO A 85 19.55 11.71 6.83
C PRO A 85 20.91 12.27 7.27
N SER A 86 21.07 12.60 8.56
CA SER A 86 22.38 13.05 9.06
C SER A 86 23.40 11.90 9.02
N SER A 87 24.67 12.21 8.79
CA SER A 87 25.76 11.22 8.84
C SER A 87 25.82 10.49 10.19
N TYR A 88 25.46 11.18 11.28
CA TYR A 88 25.36 10.61 12.62
C TYR A 88 24.20 9.61 12.76
N LEU A 89 23.04 9.89 12.15
CA LEU A 89 21.94 8.92 12.06
C LEU A 89 22.37 7.69 11.25
N LEU A 90 23.03 7.86 10.11
CA LEU A 90 23.55 6.75 9.32
C LEU A 90 24.50 5.89 10.16
N GLU A 91 25.46 6.50 10.86
CA GLU A 91 26.39 5.78 11.72
C GLU A 91 25.67 5.03 12.87
N ARG A 92 24.71 5.68 13.54
CA ARG A 92 23.93 5.05 14.62
C ARG A 92 23.14 3.85 14.12
N LEU A 93 22.58 3.90 12.91
CA LEU A 93 21.89 2.77 12.28
C LEU A 93 22.86 1.61 11.99
N ARG A 94 24.06 1.86 11.42
CA ARG A 94 25.07 0.80 11.19
C ARG A 94 25.53 0.16 12.51
N ARG A 95 25.71 0.97 13.56
CA ARG A 95 26.00 0.48 14.94
C ARG A 95 24.84 -0.39 15.48
N GLN A 96 23.59 0.01 15.25
CA GLN A 96 22.40 -0.73 15.67
C GLN A 96 22.22 -2.06 14.93
N GLU A 97 22.53 -2.12 13.63
CA GLU A 97 22.53 -3.36 12.84
C GLU A 97 23.59 -4.35 13.34
N ALA A 98 24.79 -3.86 13.68
CA ALA A 98 25.83 -4.68 14.30
C ALA A 98 25.40 -5.24 15.67
N LEU A 99 24.70 -4.45 16.49
CA LEU A 99 24.12 -4.90 17.76
C LEU A 99 23.01 -5.95 17.54
N GLN A 100 22.07 -5.69 16.63
CA GLN A 100 21.01 -6.62 16.21
C GLN A 100 21.59 -7.95 15.67
N LYS A 101 22.76 -7.93 15.03
CA LYS A 101 23.45 -9.12 14.54
C LYS A 101 24.24 -9.86 15.62
N LYS A 102 24.84 -9.15 16.60
CA LYS A 102 25.56 -9.74 17.76
C LYS A 102 24.61 -10.40 18.76
N CYS A 103 23.46 -9.77 19.00
CA CYS A 103 22.57 -10.05 20.13
C CYS A 103 21.17 -10.52 19.74
N GLY A 104 20.83 -10.55 18.44
CA GLY A 104 19.51 -10.92 17.94
C GLY A 104 19.17 -12.41 18.10
N PRO A 105 17.95 -12.82 17.66
CA PRO A 105 17.42 -14.16 17.84
C PRO A 105 18.35 -15.28 17.40
N GLY A 106 18.41 -16.36 18.19
CA GLY A 106 19.20 -17.56 17.89
C GLY A 106 20.70 -17.45 18.17
N THR A 107 21.25 -16.25 18.36
CA THR A 107 22.67 -16.03 18.74
C THR A 107 23.01 -16.65 20.10
N LYS A 108 24.32 -16.82 20.38
CA LYS A 108 24.80 -17.26 21.71
C LYS A 108 24.37 -16.27 22.81
N SER A 109 24.51 -14.97 22.55
CA SER A 109 24.18 -13.88 23.47
C SER A 109 22.68 -13.86 23.80
N TYR A 110 21.80 -13.98 22.79
CA TYR A 110 20.35 -14.11 23.00
C TYR A 110 19.99 -15.32 23.88
N LYS A 111 20.58 -16.50 23.59
CA LYS A 111 20.34 -17.72 24.37
C LYS A 111 20.80 -17.58 25.83
N GLN A 112 21.87 -16.83 26.09
CA GLN A 112 22.33 -16.50 27.44
C GLN A 112 21.37 -15.52 28.15
N ALA A 113 20.95 -14.44 27.48
CA ALA A 113 20.01 -13.47 28.04
C ALA A 113 18.63 -14.10 28.35
N VAL A 114 18.13 -14.99 27.50
CA VAL A 114 16.89 -15.75 27.74
C VAL A 114 17.06 -16.80 28.87
N LYS A 115 18.27 -17.36 29.04
CA LYS A 115 18.56 -18.24 30.20
C LYS A 115 18.50 -17.46 31.52
N LEU A 116 19.09 -16.27 31.56
CA LEU A 116 19.06 -15.39 32.74
C LEU A 116 17.63 -14.90 33.04
N LEU A 117 16.85 -14.58 32.00
CA LEU A 117 15.44 -14.22 32.13
C LEU A 117 14.59 -15.35 32.77
N ARG A 118 14.93 -16.63 32.51
CA ARG A 118 14.30 -17.80 33.13
C ARG A 118 14.76 -18.08 34.56
N SER A 119 15.97 -17.70 34.96
CA SER A 119 16.55 -18.16 36.24
C SER A 119 16.08 -17.40 37.47
N SER A 120 15.54 -16.18 37.32
CA SER A 120 15.03 -15.27 38.37
C SER A 120 15.99 -14.86 39.52
N GLN A 121 17.05 -15.63 39.76
CA GLN A 121 18.14 -15.30 40.68
C GLN A 121 19.07 -14.25 40.07
N GLY A 122 19.43 -13.23 40.86
CA GLY A 122 20.40 -12.20 40.52
C GLY A 122 21.84 -12.73 40.49
N VAL A 123 22.17 -13.56 39.50
CA VAL A 123 23.56 -13.93 39.20
C VAL A 123 24.28 -12.71 38.63
N ASN A 124 25.49 -12.42 39.12
CA ASN A 124 26.38 -11.38 38.58
C ASN A 124 26.95 -11.72 37.19
N MET A 125 26.05 -11.91 36.21
CA MET A 125 26.35 -12.06 34.78
C MET A 125 25.72 -10.90 34.01
N THR A 126 26.43 -9.77 33.98
CA THR A 126 26.13 -8.68 33.05
C THR A 126 26.18 -9.19 31.62
N THR A 127 25.12 -8.95 30.85
CA THR A 127 25.08 -9.27 29.41
C THR A 127 25.28 -8.01 28.57
N ASP A 128 26.17 -8.06 27.58
CA ASP A 128 26.39 -7.02 26.55
C ASP A 128 25.14 -6.61 25.72
N CYS A 129 23.98 -7.21 26.00
CA CYS A 129 22.79 -7.17 25.18
C CYS A 129 21.58 -6.82 26.07
N ASN A 130 21.09 -5.59 25.97
CA ASN A 130 19.83 -5.16 26.56
C ASN A 130 18.73 -5.16 25.49
N TYR A 131 17.50 -5.53 25.86
CA TYR A 131 16.41 -5.79 24.94
C TYR A 131 15.22 -4.85 25.15
N LEU A 132 14.50 -4.58 24.07
CA LEU A 132 13.18 -3.95 24.04
C LEU A 132 12.26 -4.85 23.20
N PHE A 133 11.31 -5.49 23.84
CA PHE A 133 10.30 -6.33 23.19
C PHE A 133 8.99 -5.57 23.08
N LEU A 134 8.56 -5.25 21.87
CA LEU A 134 7.29 -4.57 21.61
C LEU A 134 6.18 -5.58 21.32
N THR A 135 5.16 -5.59 22.17
CA THR A 135 3.92 -6.34 21.96
C THR A 135 2.99 -5.51 21.07
N VAL A 136 2.71 -6.01 19.87
CA VAL A 136 1.92 -5.30 18.86
C VAL A 136 0.45 -5.71 18.99
N HIS A 137 -0.46 -4.75 19.00
CA HIS A 137 -1.90 -5.06 19.13
C HIS A 137 -2.84 -4.14 18.34
N ALA A 138 -2.38 -2.95 17.95
CA ALA A 138 -3.20 -1.95 17.30
C ALA A 138 -3.38 -2.18 15.78
N GLY A 139 -4.21 -1.33 15.17
CA GLY A 139 -4.42 -1.28 13.72
C GLY A 139 -3.19 -0.78 12.95
N LEU A 140 -3.12 -1.06 11.65
CA LEU A 140 -1.92 -0.88 10.83
C LEU A 140 -1.26 0.52 10.89
N GLY A 141 -2.06 1.60 11.00
CA GLY A 141 -1.54 2.96 11.16
C GLY A 141 -0.73 3.09 12.46
N ASN A 142 -1.38 2.87 13.61
CA ASN A 142 -0.75 2.83 14.94
C ASN A 142 0.46 1.88 14.95
N ARG A 143 0.32 0.69 14.36
CA ARG A 143 1.38 -0.34 14.23
C ARG A 143 2.68 0.18 13.62
N MET A 144 2.61 1.04 12.60
CA MET A 144 3.81 1.64 12.00
C MET A 144 4.41 2.74 12.91
N LEU A 145 3.56 3.44 13.68
CA LEU A 145 3.96 4.50 14.60
C LEU A 145 4.56 3.98 15.91
N GLU A 146 3.97 2.94 16.50
CA GLU A 146 4.44 2.28 17.73
C GLU A 146 5.80 1.58 17.48
N ILE A 147 5.94 0.86 16.35
CA ILE A 147 7.22 0.23 15.95
C ILE A 147 8.32 1.28 15.71
N ALA A 148 8.01 2.39 15.05
CA ALA A 148 8.99 3.46 14.83
C ALA A 148 9.38 4.18 16.14
N SER A 149 8.44 4.36 17.06
CA SER A 149 8.68 4.98 18.38
C SER A 149 9.52 4.08 19.28
N ALA A 150 9.19 2.78 19.34
CA ALA A 150 9.99 1.78 20.03
C ALA A 150 11.39 1.63 19.41
N PHE A 151 11.53 1.71 18.09
CA PHE A 151 12.84 1.68 17.44
C PHE A 151 13.69 2.89 17.79
N LEU A 152 13.13 4.10 17.81
CA LEU A 152 13.88 5.28 18.28
C LEU A 152 14.29 5.13 19.75
N TYR A 153 13.37 4.67 20.61
CA TYR A 153 13.69 4.41 22.01
C TYR A 153 14.80 3.36 22.17
N ALA A 154 14.83 2.32 21.33
CA ALA A 154 15.92 1.34 21.27
C ALA A 154 17.25 1.94 20.77
N LEU A 155 17.22 2.88 19.82
CA LEU A 155 18.42 3.62 19.39
C LEU A 155 18.97 4.53 20.52
N LEU A 156 18.11 5.16 21.31
CA LEU A 156 18.53 6.00 22.44
C LEU A 156 19.10 5.16 23.59
N THR A 157 18.41 4.08 23.97
CA THR A 157 18.79 3.20 25.10
C THR A 157 19.79 2.08 24.72
N ASN A 158 20.25 2.05 23.47
CA ASN A 158 21.16 1.03 22.93
C ASN A 158 20.64 -0.41 23.12
N ARG A 159 19.35 -0.63 22.83
CA ARG A 159 18.65 -1.92 22.98
C ARG A 159 18.42 -2.63 21.65
N ILE A 160 18.32 -3.96 21.72
CA ILE A 160 17.84 -4.80 20.62
C ILE A 160 16.30 -4.69 20.58
N LEU A 161 15.74 -4.21 19.47
CA LEU A 161 14.30 -4.23 19.24
C LEU A 161 13.86 -5.61 18.74
N LEU A 162 12.88 -6.20 19.42
CA LEU A 162 12.16 -7.41 19.00
C LEU A 162 10.66 -7.12 18.95
N LEU A 163 9.95 -7.73 17.99
CA LEU A 163 8.52 -7.55 17.74
C LEU A 163 7.76 -8.86 17.92
N ASP A 164 6.51 -8.77 18.40
CA ASP A 164 5.58 -9.89 18.48
C ASP A 164 5.21 -10.47 17.10
N ARG A 165 5.15 -11.80 17.01
CA ARG A 165 4.73 -12.56 15.82
C ARG A 165 3.23 -12.63 15.62
N TYR A 166 2.43 -12.47 16.68
CA TYR A 166 0.97 -12.67 16.66
C TYR A 166 0.24 -11.77 15.63
N GLN A 167 0.87 -10.69 15.20
CA GLN A 167 0.32 -9.68 14.30
C GLN A 167 0.79 -9.77 12.84
N GLU A 168 1.35 -10.91 12.42
CA GLU A 168 1.71 -11.19 11.01
C GLU A 168 2.73 -10.19 10.42
N ILE A 169 3.60 -9.61 11.26
CA ILE A 169 4.57 -8.57 10.87
C ILE A 169 5.43 -9.01 9.69
N GLY A 170 5.93 -10.24 9.69
CA GLY A 170 6.76 -10.80 8.61
C GLY A 170 6.02 -11.08 7.29
N ASP A 171 4.68 -11.05 7.27
CA ASP A 171 3.90 -11.09 6.04
C ASP A 171 3.66 -9.69 5.45
N LEU A 172 3.70 -8.66 6.30
CA LEU A 172 3.52 -7.26 5.91
C LEU A 172 4.84 -6.61 5.49
N PHE A 173 5.90 -6.84 6.26
CA PHE A 173 7.19 -6.18 6.12
C PHE A 173 8.35 -7.17 6.04
N CYS A 174 9.33 -6.86 5.19
CA CYS A 174 10.62 -7.55 5.16
C CYS A 174 11.45 -7.29 6.43
N GLU A 175 12.38 -8.17 6.76
CA GLU A 175 13.37 -7.98 7.84
C GLU A 175 14.20 -6.69 7.62
N PRO A 176 14.21 -5.71 8.53
CA PRO A 176 14.92 -4.44 8.31
C PRO A 176 16.42 -4.54 8.58
N PHE A 177 16.89 -5.52 9.36
CA PHE A 177 18.29 -5.65 9.79
C PHE A 177 19.04 -6.78 9.02
N PRO A 178 20.28 -6.57 8.55
CA PRO A 178 20.97 -7.52 7.69
C PRO A 178 21.52 -8.74 8.44
N GLY A 179 21.03 -9.93 8.09
CA GLY A 179 21.54 -11.21 8.61
C GLY A 179 21.10 -11.55 10.04
N THR A 180 19.94 -11.04 10.46
CA THR A 180 19.28 -11.31 11.75
C THR A 180 17.77 -11.14 11.57
N SER A 181 16.97 -11.32 12.63
CA SER A 181 15.51 -11.12 12.58
C SER A 181 15.03 -10.20 13.70
N TRP A 182 14.11 -9.29 13.39
CA TRP A 182 13.40 -8.50 14.41
C TRP A 182 12.21 -9.24 15.05
N LEU A 183 11.87 -10.45 14.62
CA LEU A 183 10.70 -11.18 15.12
C LEU A 183 11.04 -12.08 16.31
N MET A 184 10.44 -11.77 17.47
CA MET A 184 10.60 -12.52 18.72
C MET A 184 10.36 -14.03 18.50
N PRO A 185 11.30 -14.93 18.85
CA PRO A 185 11.08 -16.38 18.78
C PRO A 185 9.87 -16.88 19.56
N SER A 186 9.24 -17.94 19.06
CA SER A 186 8.06 -18.57 19.67
C SER A 186 8.36 -19.36 20.95
N ASP A 187 9.63 -19.52 21.33
CA ASP A 187 10.09 -20.13 22.59
C ASP A 187 10.48 -19.09 23.68
N PHE A 188 10.12 -17.82 23.46
CA PHE A 188 10.28 -16.76 24.47
C PHE A 188 9.53 -17.12 25.77
N PRO A 189 10.12 -16.93 26.96
CA PRO A 189 9.73 -17.70 28.14
C PRO A 189 8.67 -17.07 29.04
N LEU A 190 8.23 -15.84 28.76
CA LEU A 190 7.26 -15.11 29.59
C LEU A 190 5.88 -15.13 28.93
N ASN A 191 4.82 -15.23 29.74
CA ASN A 191 3.44 -15.16 29.26
C ASN A 191 2.98 -13.70 29.09
N TYR A 192 3.67 -12.95 28.23
CA TYR A 192 3.48 -11.51 28.05
C TYR A 192 2.08 -11.10 27.57
N GLY A 193 1.27 -12.03 27.08
CA GLY A 193 -0.13 -11.79 26.70
C GLY A 193 -1.07 -11.53 27.89
N GLU A 194 -0.65 -11.87 29.12
CA GLU A 194 -1.41 -11.65 30.35
C GLU A 194 -1.01 -10.35 31.09
N PHE A 195 0.02 -9.64 30.62
CA PHE A 195 0.45 -8.40 31.26
C PHE A 195 -0.55 -7.25 31.03
N THR A 196 -0.94 -6.63 32.14
CA THR A 196 -1.85 -5.49 32.20
C THR A 196 -1.20 -4.33 32.96
N GLN A 197 -1.87 -3.18 32.95
CA GLN A 197 -1.45 -1.99 33.69
C GLN A 197 -1.24 -2.26 35.20
N SER A 198 -2.02 -3.18 35.79
CA SER A 198 -2.00 -3.55 37.22
C SER A 198 -1.18 -4.81 37.54
N SER A 199 -0.50 -5.41 36.57
CA SER A 199 0.43 -6.52 36.82
C SER A 199 1.58 -6.09 37.73
N PRO A 200 2.09 -6.93 38.65
CA PRO A 200 3.26 -6.60 39.49
C PRO A 200 4.50 -6.17 38.70
N GLU A 201 4.64 -6.65 37.47
CA GLU A 201 5.71 -6.36 36.53
C GLU A 201 5.56 -4.99 35.82
N SER A 202 4.39 -4.35 35.91
CA SER A 202 4.08 -3.05 35.30
C SER A 202 4.79 -1.91 36.03
N TYR A 203 5.55 -1.09 35.32
CA TYR A 203 6.33 -0.02 35.92
C TYR A 203 5.48 1.05 36.61
N GLY A 204 4.35 1.45 36.01
CA GLY A 204 3.41 2.37 36.64
C GLY A 204 2.85 1.81 37.96
N ASN A 205 2.59 0.51 38.00
CA ASN A 205 2.15 -0.20 39.21
C ASN A 205 3.27 -0.31 40.27
N MET A 206 4.53 -0.53 39.86
CA MET A 206 5.69 -0.51 40.78
C MET A 206 5.85 0.85 41.45
N LEU A 207 5.74 1.94 40.67
CA LEU A 207 5.81 3.32 41.16
C LEU A 207 4.62 3.64 42.09
N GLN A 208 3.40 3.30 41.67
CA GLN A 208 2.17 3.53 42.44
C GLN A 208 2.18 2.85 43.82
N ASN A 209 2.72 1.63 43.89
CA ASN A 209 2.85 0.85 45.14
C ASN A 209 4.20 1.05 45.84
N LYS A 210 5.04 2.01 45.40
CA LYS A 210 6.38 2.32 45.96
C LYS A 210 7.35 1.12 46.02
N VAL A 211 7.16 0.11 45.17
CA VAL A 211 8.09 -1.02 45.01
C VAL A 211 9.43 -0.55 44.41
N VAL A 212 9.37 0.55 43.65
CA VAL A 212 10.53 1.31 43.15
C VAL A 212 10.24 2.78 43.43
N GLY A 213 11.14 3.51 44.12
CA GLY A 213 11.09 4.97 44.17
C GLY A 213 11.43 5.67 45.49
N ASP A 214 11.37 4.99 46.65
CA ASP A 214 11.77 5.64 47.91
C ASP A 214 13.31 5.56 48.11
N ASN A 215 13.92 6.73 48.28
CA ASN A 215 15.37 6.91 48.38
C ASN A 215 15.86 6.67 49.82
N THR A 216 15.52 5.50 50.38
CA THR A 216 15.96 5.00 51.68
C THR A 216 16.91 3.82 51.48
N ASP A 217 17.98 3.72 52.28
CA ASP A 217 19.04 2.69 52.16
C ASP A 217 18.60 1.24 52.46
N GLN A 218 17.31 0.92 52.39
CA GLN A 218 16.73 -0.38 52.70
C GLN A 218 15.58 -0.75 51.74
N SER A 219 15.91 -1.34 50.59
CA SER A 219 15.08 -2.41 49.95
C SER A 219 15.63 -2.99 48.64
N LEU A 220 16.39 -2.25 47.81
CA LEU A 220 16.89 -2.74 46.50
C LEU A 220 18.42 -2.79 46.33
N ALA A 221 19.17 -2.75 47.44
CA ALA A 221 20.59 -3.12 47.47
C ALA A 221 20.77 -4.64 47.33
N GLY A 222 20.51 -5.18 46.13
CA GLY A 222 20.60 -6.62 45.84
C GLY A 222 20.50 -6.96 44.36
N SER A 223 19.35 -6.71 43.72
CA SER A 223 19.15 -6.97 42.29
C SER A 223 18.00 -6.15 41.71
N ARG A 224 18.24 -5.40 40.61
CA ARG A 224 17.15 -4.86 39.78
C ARG A 224 16.38 -6.01 39.10
N PRO A 225 15.09 -5.87 38.80
CA PRO A 225 14.32 -6.93 38.15
C PRO A 225 14.90 -7.27 36.76
N PRO A 226 14.93 -8.55 36.36
CA PRO A 226 15.50 -8.97 35.07
C PRO A 226 14.67 -8.47 33.87
N TYR A 227 13.40 -8.12 34.10
CA TYR A 227 12.53 -7.47 33.12
C TYR A 227 11.52 -6.53 33.79
N VAL A 228 10.99 -5.57 33.03
CA VAL A 228 9.90 -4.65 33.42
C VAL A 228 8.91 -4.50 32.27
N PHE A 229 7.62 -4.44 32.59
CA PHE A 229 6.54 -4.16 31.64
C PHE A 229 6.21 -2.65 31.61
N LEU A 230 6.04 -2.10 30.41
CA LEU A 230 5.77 -0.69 30.15
C LEU A 230 4.41 -0.56 29.45
N TYR A 231 3.41 -0.07 30.18
CA TYR A 231 2.04 0.10 29.68
C TYR A 231 1.82 1.54 29.17
N LEU A 232 1.93 1.73 27.85
CA LEU A 232 1.90 3.02 27.17
C LEU A 232 0.81 3.08 26.08
N ASP A 233 -0.27 2.30 26.24
CA ASP A 233 -1.50 2.44 25.45
C ASP A 233 -2.16 3.80 25.71
N GLY A 234 -3.01 4.29 24.80
CA GLY A 234 -3.68 5.60 24.92
C GLY A 234 -4.56 5.82 26.18
N ASN A 235 -4.82 4.80 26.99
CA ASN A 235 -5.53 4.87 28.27
C ASN A 235 -4.63 4.75 29.53
N TYR A 236 -3.31 4.74 29.36
CA TYR A 236 -2.32 4.73 30.46
C TYR A 236 -2.52 5.86 31.50
N GLU A 237 -2.11 5.62 32.75
CA GLU A 237 -2.39 6.48 33.92
C GLU A 237 -1.25 7.47 34.21
N PHE A 238 -1.28 8.13 35.38
CA PHE A 238 -0.26 9.09 35.79
C PHE A 238 1.12 8.44 36.00
N HIS A 239 1.18 7.29 36.68
CA HIS A 239 2.46 6.63 36.97
C HIS A 239 3.11 6.07 35.71
N ASP A 240 2.34 5.55 34.75
CA ASP A 240 2.86 5.12 33.45
C ASP A 240 3.48 6.28 32.65
N LYS A 241 2.91 7.49 32.77
CA LYS A 241 3.42 8.72 32.13
C LYS A 241 4.78 9.16 32.66
N LEU A 242 5.20 8.69 33.83
CA LEU A 242 6.55 8.95 34.37
C LEU A 242 7.65 8.25 33.55
N PHE A 243 7.30 7.32 32.64
CA PHE A 243 8.20 6.88 31.56
C PHE A 243 8.83 8.04 30.77
N PHE A 244 8.19 9.21 30.69
CA PHE A 244 8.73 10.40 30.03
C PHE A 244 9.55 11.33 30.94
N CYS A 245 9.96 10.85 32.13
CA CYS A 245 10.79 11.58 33.09
C CYS A 245 12.24 11.05 33.14
N GLU A 246 13.17 11.92 33.54
CA GLU A 246 14.61 11.64 33.48
C GLU A 246 15.09 10.69 34.59
N ASP A 247 14.56 10.82 35.80
CA ASP A 247 14.86 9.95 36.94
C ASP A 247 14.43 8.50 36.64
N ASP A 248 13.21 8.34 36.12
CA ASP A 248 12.61 7.07 35.69
C ASP A 248 13.40 6.39 34.55
N GLN A 249 13.88 7.18 33.57
CA GLN A 249 14.71 6.66 32.49
C GLN A 249 16.07 6.14 32.98
N GLN A 250 16.67 6.74 34.02
CA GLN A 250 17.88 6.20 34.66
C GLN A 250 17.63 4.84 35.33
N PHE A 251 16.47 4.66 35.97
CA PHE A 251 16.08 3.34 36.50
C PHE A 251 15.93 2.30 35.38
N LEU A 252 15.20 2.65 34.31
CA LEU A 252 14.93 1.78 33.16
C LEU A 252 16.16 1.47 32.30
N GLN A 253 17.22 2.30 32.36
CA GLN A 253 18.44 2.11 31.56
C GLN A 253 19.12 0.76 31.83
N ASP A 254 19.23 0.34 33.09
CA ASP A 254 19.96 -0.88 33.48
C ASP A 254 19.08 -2.14 33.61
N VAL A 255 17.76 -2.04 33.37
CA VAL A 255 16.87 -3.22 33.32
C VAL A 255 17.16 -4.02 32.04
N PRO A 256 17.57 -5.30 32.09
CA PRO A 256 18.01 -6.01 30.88
C PRO A 256 16.93 -6.15 29.80
N TRP A 257 15.68 -6.44 30.18
CA TRP A 257 14.55 -6.58 29.26
C TRP A 257 13.43 -5.58 29.55
N LEU A 258 13.12 -4.70 28.60
CA LEU A 258 11.90 -3.88 28.64
C LEU A 258 10.85 -4.52 27.73
N ILE A 259 9.65 -4.76 28.27
CA ILE A 259 8.52 -5.33 27.52
C ILE A 259 7.49 -4.22 27.38
N MET A 260 7.34 -3.69 26.18
CA MET A 260 6.55 -2.49 25.91
C MET A 260 5.24 -2.85 25.21
N ARG A 261 4.16 -2.22 25.65
CA ARG A 261 2.87 -2.22 24.97
C ARG A 261 2.42 -0.77 24.75
N THR A 262 2.06 -0.42 23.52
CA THR A 262 1.59 0.91 23.15
C THR A 262 0.87 0.85 21.80
N ASP A 263 -0.02 1.80 21.55
CA ASP A 263 -0.63 2.08 20.25
C ASP A 263 -0.26 3.48 19.72
N MET A 264 0.77 4.11 20.29
CA MET A 264 1.01 5.56 20.22
C MET A 264 2.30 5.97 19.50
N TYR A 265 2.28 7.16 18.88
CA TYR A 265 3.49 7.83 18.37
C TYR A 265 4.15 8.69 19.45
N PHE A 266 4.91 8.09 20.38
CA PHE A 266 5.39 8.81 21.56
C PHE A 266 6.68 9.64 21.38
N ILE A 267 7.27 9.63 20.17
CA ILE A 267 8.52 10.35 19.85
C ILE A 267 8.54 11.83 20.26
N PRO A 268 7.47 12.64 20.10
CA PRO A 268 7.48 14.06 20.47
C PRO A 268 7.78 14.33 21.95
N SER A 269 7.53 13.38 22.85
CA SER A 269 7.89 13.50 24.27
C SER A 269 9.31 13.04 24.59
N LEU A 270 9.92 12.16 23.77
CA LEU A 270 11.35 11.81 23.92
C LEU A 270 12.25 13.04 23.73
N PHE A 271 11.83 13.98 22.88
CA PHE A 271 12.48 15.29 22.69
C PHE A 271 12.43 16.22 23.90
N LEU A 272 11.69 15.87 24.96
CA LEU A 272 11.57 16.67 26.18
C LEU A 272 12.45 16.12 27.32
N ILE A 273 12.85 14.85 27.25
CA ILE A 273 13.72 14.18 28.23
C ILE A 273 15.15 14.73 28.07
N PRO A 274 15.73 15.45 29.06
CA PRO A 274 16.98 16.21 28.86
C PRO A 274 18.15 15.37 28.37
N SER A 275 18.41 14.22 29.00
CA SER A 275 19.43 13.24 28.59
C SER A 275 19.35 12.75 27.13
N TYR A 276 18.20 12.88 26.46
CA TYR A 276 18.03 12.50 25.05
C TYR A 276 18.12 13.68 24.06
N GLN A 277 18.10 14.94 24.52
CA GLN A 277 17.99 16.12 23.62
C GLN A 277 19.21 16.28 22.69
N ASP A 278 20.42 16.01 23.17
CA ASP A 278 21.66 16.11 22.38
C ASP A 278 21.86 14.95 21.40
N GLU A 279 21.47 13.74 21.79
CA GLU A 279 21.46 12.57 20.88
C GLU A 279 20.42 12.76 19.78
N LEU A 280 19.18 13.11 20.13
CA LEU A 280 18.12 13.40 19.17
C LEU A 280 18.44 14.58 18.25
N SER A 281 19.17 15.60 18.74
CA SER A 281 19.58 16.74 17.90
C SER A 281 20.70 16.41 16.91
N ARG A 282 21.55 15.43 17.20
CA ARG A 282 22.57 14.93 16.26
C ARG A 282 21.99 13.93 15.26
N LEU A 283 21.08 13.05 15.71
CA LEU A 283 20.34 12.13 14.85
C LEU A 283 19.40 12.89 13.89
N PHE A 284 18.69 13.90 14.39
CA PHE A 284 17.67 14.65 13.64
C PHE A 284 17.89 16.18 13.77
N PRO A 285 18.78 16.76 12.95
CA PRO A 285 18.88 18.21 12.78
C PRO A 285 17.55 18.79 12.26
N GLU A 286 17.00 18.17 11.21
CA GLU A 286 15.59 18.35 10.81
C GLU A 286 14.67 17.57 11.77
N LYS A 287 14.30 18.21 12.88
CA LYS A 287 13.45 17.62 13.92
C LYS A 287 12.05 17.22 13.45
N ASP A 288 11.66 17.58 12.23
CA ASP A 288 10.38 17.23 11.61
C ASP A 288 10.48 16.19 10.49
N ALA A 289 11.57 15.41 10.49
CA ALA A 289 11.83 14.31 9.56
C ALA A 289 12.01 12.94 10.26
N VAL A 290 11.70 12.84 11.55
CA VAL A 290 12.06 11.68 12.39
C VAL A 290 11.34 10.43 11.91
N PHE A 291 10.01 10.47 11.84
CA PHE A 291 9.25 9.34 11.31
C PHE A 291 9.54 9.11 9.82
N HIS A 292 9.85 10.15 9.04
CA HIS A 292 10.20 10.00 7.62
C HIS A 292 11.45 9.13 7.42
N HIS A 293 12.52 9.37 8.17
CA HIS A 293 13.74 8.56 8.08
C HIS A 293 13.52 7.16 8.66
N LEU A 294 12.90 7.04 9.84
CA LEU A 294 12.71 5.74 10.49
C LEU A 294 11.73 4.84 9.72
N ALA A 295 10.63 5.38 9.18
CA ALA A 295 9.68 4.61 8.39
C ALA A 295 10.28 4.10 7.07
N ARG A 296 11.08 4.93 6.39
CA ARG A 296 11.75 4.54 5.13
C ARG A 296 12.94 3.61 5.33
N TYR A 297 13.41 3.44 6.58
CA TYR A 297 14.43 2.46 6.98
C TYR A 297 13.81 1.13 7.44
N LEU A 298 12.75 1.16 8.26
CA LEU A 298 12.13 -0.04 8.83
C LEU A 298 11.13 -0.73 7.89
N PHE A 299 10.31 0.05 7.19
CA PHE A 299 9.14 -0.49 6.51
C PHE A 299 9.41 -0.70 5.03
N HIS A 300 9.46 -1.96 4.63
CA HIS A 300 9.55 -2.38 3.24
C HIS A 300 8.51 -3.48 3.00
N PRO A 301 7.44 -3.23 2.21
CA PRO A 301 6.38 -4.21 2.01
C PRO A 301 6.90 -5.51 1.38
N THR A 302 6.39 -6.65 1.82
CA THR A 302 6.71 -7.95 1.21
C THR A 302 6.36 -7.96 -0.28
N ASN A 303 7.02 -8.84 -1.05
CA ASN A 303 6.87 -8.89 -2.51
C ASN A 303 5.42 -9.04 -2.99
N SER A 304 4.59 -9.80 -2.28
CA SER A 304 3.15 -9.98 -2.58
C SER A 304 2.39 -8.65 -2.56
N ILE A 305 2.61 -7.83 -1.54
CA ILE A 305 2.03 -6.48 -1.41
C ILE A 305 2.65 -5.55 -2.46
N TRP A 306 3.97 -5.61 -2.64
CA TRP A 306 4.70 -4.74 -3.56
C TRP A 306 4.30 -4.95 -5.04
N TYR A 307 3.98 -6.18 -5.45
CA TYR A 307 3.44 -6.43 -6.79
C TYR A 307 2.06 -5.77 -6.99
N SER A 308 1.17 -5.81 -5.99
CA SER A 308 -0.11 -5.11 -6.03
C SER A 308 0.06 -3.58 -6.11
N VAL A 309 0.91 -2.99 -5.27
CA VAL A 309 1.24 -1.55 -5.31
C VAL A 309 1.74 -1.12 -6.69
N LYS A 310 2.75 -1.82 -7.24
CA LYS A 310 3.30 -1.50 -8.56
C LYS A 310 2.27 -1.71 -9.69
N GLY A 311 1.46 -2.77 -9.61
CA GLY A 311 0.42 -3.06 -10.60
C GLY A 311 -0.64 -1.97 -10.64
N TYR A 312 -1.12 -1.53 -9.48
CA TYR A 312 -2.11 -0.45 -9.37
C TYR A 312 -1.54 0.89 -9.84
N TYR A 313 -0.35 1.29 -9.34
CA TYR A 313 0.30 2.54 -9.74
C TYR A 313 0.53 2.60 -11.26
N ARG A 314 1.07 1.54 -11.88
CA ARG A 314 1.29 1.48 -13.35
C ARG A 314 0.00 1.53 -14.16
N SER A 315 -1.10 1.01 -13.63
CA SER A 315 -2.38 0.95 -14.32
C SER A 315 -3.10 2.30 -14.31
N TYR A 316 -3.21 2.92 -13.14
CA TYR A 316 -4.11 4.05 -12.87
C TYR A 316 -3.41 5.39 -12.61
N LEU A 317 -2.22 5.41 -11.99
CA LEU A 317 -1.59 6.65 -11.50
C LEU A 317 -0.45 7.14 -12.41
N ALA A 318 0.36 6.23 -12.95
CA ALA A 318 1.61 6.52 -13.66
C ALA A 318 1.48 7.33 -14.98
N LYS A 319 0.25 7.53 -15.47
CA LYS A 319 -0.05 8.24 -16.72
C LYS A 319 -0.55 9.68 -16.49
N ALA A 320 -0.87 10.04 -15.25
CA ALA A 320 -1.40 11.35 -14.92
C ALA A 320 -0.31 12.41 -14.90
N ASN A 321 -0.66 13.66 -15.21
CA ASN A 321 0.27 14.79 -15.08
C ASN A 321 0.47 15.21 -13.62
N LYS A 322 -0.53 14.96 -12.77
CA LYS A 322 -0.54 15.21 -11.33
C LYS A 322 -1.34 14.10 -10.64
N THR A 323 -0.87 13.64 -9.49
CA THR A 323 -1.59 12.67 -8.66
C THR A 323 -1.99 13.29 -7.32
N VAL A 324 -3.23 13.05 -6.87
CA VAL A 324 -3.76 13.60 -5.61
C VAL A 324 -4.29 12.46 -4.75
N GLY A 325 -3.62 12.16 -3.65
CA GLY A 325 -4.09 11.22 -2.63
C GLY A 325 -5.11 11.88 -1.71
N ILE A 326 -6.26 11.23 -1.49
CA ILE A 326 -7.29 11.66 -0.55
C ILE A 326 -7.58 10.50 0.41
N GLN A 327 -7.03 10.61 1.61
CA GLN A 327 -7.18 9.63 2.67
C GLN A 327 -8.36 10.03 3.55
N ILE A 328 -9.39 9.18 3.61
CA ILE A 328 -10.69 9.49 4.23
C ILE A 328 -10.96 8.49 5.37
N ARG A 329 -10.84 8.95 6.62
CA ARG A 329 -11.23 8.20 7.81
C ARG A 329 -12.18 9.02 8.66
N ILE A 330 -13.38 8.49 8.85
CA ILE A 330 -14.43 9.10 9.67
C ILE A 330 -14.41 8.44 11.05
N PHE A 331 -14.57 9.23 12.10
CA PHE A 331 -14.49 8.81 13.50
C PHE A 331 -15.77 9.19 14.24
N GLU A 332 -16.88 8.56 13.85
CA GLU A 332 -18.19 8.77 14.48
C GLU A 332 -18.39 7.81 15.67
N LYS A 333 -18.98 8.32 16.76
CA LYS A 333 -19.21 7.59 18.01
C LYS A 333 -20.68 7.28 18.29
N GLU A 334 -21.63 8.00 17.67
CA GLU A 334 -23.04 7.85 18.01
C GLU A 334 -23.85 6.99 17.02
N GLY A 335 -24.55 5.99 17.58
CA GLY A 335 -25.69 5.33 16.96
C GLY A 335 -25.43 4.42 15.75
N ILE A 336 -26.53 4.06 15.09
CA ILE A 336 -26.59 3.08 13.98
C ILE A 336 -25.82 3.57 12.73
N LEU A 337 -25.51 4.88 12.67
CA LEU A 337 -24.80 5.54 11.56
C LEU A 337 -23.40 4.96 11.28
N GLN A 338 -22.74 4.34 12.26
CA GLN A 338 -21.47 3.62 12.03
C GLN A 338 -21.56 2.52 10.96
N LYS A 339 -22.73 1.94 10.70
CA LYS A 339 -22.86 0.75 9.82
C LYS A 339 -22.77 1.04 8.31
N ASN A 340 -23.06 2.26 7.87
CA ASN A 340 -23.09 2.65 6.44
C ASN A 340 -23.10 4.18 6.24
N GLY A 341 -22.43 4.93 7.11
CA GLY A 341 -22.48 6.40 7.17
C GLY A 341 -22.03 7.12 5.89
N ARG A 342 -23.00 7.45 5.02
CA ARG A 342 -22.86 8.43 3.94
C ARG A 342 -23.04 9.81 4.55
N PHE A 343 -21.96 10.58 4.66
CA PHE A 343 -21.96 11.89 5.30
C PHE A 343 -21.69 12.98 4.24
N PRO A 344 -22.72 13.65 3.70
CA PRO A 344 -22.55 14.69 2.68
C PRO A 344 -21.59 15.81 3.10
N TYR A 345 -21.63 16.23 4.37
CA TYR A 345 -20.73 17.24 4.91
C TYR A 345 -19.23 16.85 4.79
N VAL A 346 -18.89 15.55 4.80
CA VAL A 346 -17.51 15.09 4.59
C VAL A 346 -17.14 15.14 3.11
N LEU A 347 -18.07 14.80 2.21
CA LEU A 347 -17.87 14.96 0.76
C LEU A 347 -17.70 16.44 0.39
N GLU A 348 -18.51 17.32 0.97
CA GLU A 348 -18.41 18.77 0.82
C GLU A 348 -17.09 19.30 1.40
N GLN A 349 -16.65 18.81 2.56
CA GLN A 349 -15.35 19.14 3.15
C GLN A 349 -14.17 18.72 2.25
N ILE A 350 -14.21 17.50 1.70
CA ILE A 350 -13.19 17.00 0.77
C ILE A 350 -13.11 17.88 -0.47
N LEU A 351 -14.26 18.17 -1.10
CA LEU A 351 -14.31 18.97 -2.33
C LEU A 351 -13.91 20.41 -2.08
N SER A 352 -14.41 21.03 -1.01
CA SER A 352 -14.07 22.42 -0.63
C SER A 352 -12.57 22.56 -0.30
N CYS A 353 -12.00 21.62 0.46
CA CYS A 353 -10.55 21.56 0.69
C CYS A 353 -9.78 21.44 -0.64
N ALA A 354 -10.17 20.51 -1.50
CA ALA A 354 -9.46 20.24 -2.74
C ALA A 354 -9.55 21.38 -3.76
N GLN A 355 -10.67 22.12 -3.80
CA GLN A 355 -10.89 23.21 -4.75
C GLN A 355 -10.32 24.54 -4.24
N ASN A 356 -10.59 24.92 -2.98
CA ASN A 356 -10.07 26.16 -2.39
C ASN A 356 -8.53 26.21 -2.42
N GLU A 357 -7.88 25.09 -2.11
CA GLU A 357 -6.41 24.96 -2.10
C GLU A 357 -5.82 24.56 -3.46
N LYS A 358 -6.63 24.59 -4.53
CA LYS A 358 -6.23 24.39 -5.95
C LYS A 358 -5.54 23.04 -6.21
N LEU A 359 -6.01 22.02 -5.50
CA LEU A 359 -5.55 20.64 -5.60
C LEU A 359 -6.28 19.93 -6.75
N LEU A 360 -7.59 20.18 -6.86
CA LEU A 360 -8.45 19.82 -7.99
C LEU A 360 -9.09 21.10 -8.57
N PRO A 361 -9.44 21.11 -9.87
CA PRO A 361 -10.06 22.27 -10.51
C PRO A 361 -11.48 22.55 -10.02
N GLU A 362 -11.92 23.79 -10.20
CA GLU A 362 -13.32 24.17 -10.07
C GLU A 362 -14.18 23.53 -11.19
N ILE A 363 -15.46 23.33 -10.89
CA ILE A 363 -16.44 22.68 -11.76
C ILE A 363 -17.43 23.74 -12.27
N SER A 364 -17.71 23.74 -13.57
CA SER A 364 -18.69 24.64 -14.17
C SER A 364 -20.11 24.28 -13.75
N MET A 365 -20.83 25.26 -13.19
CA MET A 365 -22.27 25.19 -12.91
C MET A 365 -23.14 25.66 -14.10
N LYS A 366 -22.55 25.99 -15.25
CA LYS A 366 -23.30 26.33 -16.47
C LYS A 366 -23.69 25.08 -17.26
N ASP A 367 -24.93 25.06 -17.75
CA ASP A 367 -25.42 24.08 -18.71
C ASP A 367 -24.52 23.99 -19.95
N GLU A 368 -24.44 22.79 -20.55
CA GLU A 368 -23.57 22.51 -21.71
C GLU A 368 -23.82 23.43 -22.92
N ALA A 369 -25.02 24.02 -23.02
CA ALA A 369 -25.41 24.96 -24.08
C ALA A 369 -24.74 26.36 -23.97
N GLU A 370 -24.29 26.76 -22.78
CA GLU A 370 -23.60 28.04 -22.52
C GLU A 370 -22.15 27.87 -22.03
N ALA A 371 -21.66 26.63 -21.93
CA ALA A 371 -20.28 26.38 -21.56
C ALA A 371 -19.33 27.05 -22.58
N PRO A 372 -18.42 27.96 -22.16
CA PRO A 372 -17.41 28.49 -23.06
C PRO A 372 -16.57 27.32 -23.58
N THR A 373 -16.13 27.38 -24.84
CA THR A 373 -15.36 26.29 -25.47
C THR A 373 -14.08 26.03 -24.68
N ALA A 374 -14.13 24.99 -23.83
CA ALA A 374 -13.11 24.75 -22.83
C ALA A 374 -11.72 24.69 -23.50
N PRO A 375 -10.71 25.41 -22.96
CA PRO A 375 -9.38 25.39 -23.54
C PRO A 375 -8.91 23.94 -23.62
N LYS A 376 -8.29 23.56 -24.74
CA LYS A 376 -7.84 22.17 -24.98
C LYS A 376 -6.62 21.82 -24.12
N ASN A 377 -6.87 21.71 -22.82
CA ASN A 377 -5.92 21.30 -21.83
C ASN A 377 -5.82 19.77 -21.86
N ASN A 378 -4.61 19.28 -22.14
CA ASN A 378 -4.33 17.84 -22.15
C ASN A 378 -3.90 17.33 -20.76
N GLN A 379 -3.99 18.16 -19.71
CA GLN A 379 -3.66 17.78 -18.35
C GLN A 379 -4.68 16.79 -17.78
N THR A 380 -4.14 15.75 -17.14
CA THR A 380 -4.89 14.74 -16.39
C THR A 380 -4.49 14.75 -14.92
N ILE A 381 -5.46 14.74 -14.02
CA ILE A 381 -5.27 14.51 -12.59
C ILE A 381 -5.85 13.14 -12.24
N ALA A 382 -5.02 12.24 -11.70
CA ALA A 382 -5.50 11.01 -11.08
C ALA A 382 -5.68 11.22 -9.57
N VAL A 383 -6.91 11.05 -9.10
CA VAL A 383 -7.30 11.13 -7.69
C VAL A 383 -7.31 9.72 -7.12
N LEU A 384 -6.44 9.47 -6.15
CA LEU A 384 -6.39 8.22 -5.41
C LEU A 384 -7.18 8.39 -4.10
N THR A 385 -8.36 7.78 -4.02
CA THR A 385 -9.20 7.76 -2.81
C THR A 385 -8.93 6.50 -1.99
N THR A 386 -8.77 6.64 -0.68
CA THR A 386 -8.70 5.48 0.24
C THR A 386 -9.68 5.69 1.38
N SER A 387 -10.67 4.82 1.50
CA SER A 387 -11.68 4.84 2.56
C SER A 387 -12.21 3.42 2.78
N LEU A 388 -12.88 3.19 3.91
CA LEU A 388 -13.59 1.92 4.12
C LEU A 388 -14.74 1.74 3.13
N SER A 389 -15.45 2.82 2.77
CA SER A 389 -16.59 2.76 1.84
C SER A 389 -16.24 3.34 0.47
N SER A 390 -16.83 2.79 -0.60
CA SER A 390 -16.66 3.32 -1.97
C SER A 390 -17.30 4.70 -2.17
N TRP A 391 -18.34 5.01 -1.39
CA TRP A 391 -19.29 6.09 -1.70
C TRP A 391 -18.65 7.45 -1.93
N TYR A 392 -17.60 7.79 -1.18
CA TYR A 392 -16.88 9.06 -1.35
C TYR A 392 -16.15 9.12 -2.70
N SER A 393 -15.50 8.03 -3.12
CA SER A 393 -14.92 7.93 -4.47
C SER A 393 -16.00 8.00 -5.54
N ASP A 394 -17.10 7.26 -5.36
CA ASP A 394 -18.21 7.21 -6.32
C ASP A 394 -18.82 8.61 -6.54
N GLN A 395 -19.02 9.40 -5.47
CA GLN A 395 -19.58 10.76 -5.60
C GLN A 395 -18.57 11.77 -6.18
N ILE A 396 -17.28 11.68 -5.83
CA ILE A 396 -16.25 12.55 -6.43
C ILE A 396 -16.12 12.22 -7.92
N GLN A 397 -16.07 10.94 -8.30
CA GLN A 397 -16.05 10.50 -9.69
C GLN A 397 -17.27 11.00 -10.45
N LYS A 398 -18.47 10.81 -9.88
CA LYS A 398 -19.73 11.31 -10.47
C LYS A 398 -19.67 12.81 -10.74
N LYS A 399 -19.29 13.63 -9.76
CA LYS A 399 -19.30 15.09 -9.88
C LYS A 399 -18.37 15.60 -11.00
N TYR A 400 -17.18 15.02 -11.14
CA TYR A 400 -16.22 15.35 -12.22
C TYR A 400 -16.51 14.65 -13.56
N SER A 401 -17.47 13.71 -13.62
CA SER A 401 -17.91 13.06 -14.87
C SER A 401 -19.15 13.72 -15.48
N GLU A 402 -20.03 14.26 -14.65
CA GLU A 402 -21.28 14.90 -15.07
C GLU A 402 -21.12 16.39 -15.44
N HIS A 403 -20.03 17.04 -15.02
CA HIS A 403 -19.83 18.48 -15.17
C HIS A 403 -18.40 18.79 -15.66
N PRO A 404 -18.21 19.70 -16.64
CA PRO A 404 -16.89 20.07 -17.13
C PRO A 404 -16.13 20.94 -16.12
N THR A 405 -14.80 20.79 -16.10
CA THR A 405 -13.88 21.59 -15.29
C THR A 405 -13.61 22.94 -15.94
N VAL A 406 -13.49 24.00 -15.13
CA VAL A 406 -13.37 25.39 -15.62
C VAL A 406 -12.08 25.62 -16.42
N ASP A 407 -11.02 24.86 -16.14
CA ASP A 407 -9.71 24.92 -16.80
C ASP A 407 -9.52 23.84 -17.89
N GLY A 408 -10.54 23.02 -18.16
CA GLY A 408 -10.49 21.88 -19.07
C GLY A 408 -9.63 20.70 -18.61
N THR A 409 -9.10 20.69 -17.38
CA THR A 409 -8.28 19.58 -16.86
C THR A 409 -9.17 18.35 -16.61
N ARG A 410 -8.80 17.19 -17.16
CA ARG A 410 -9.56 15.95 -16.92
C ARG A 410 -9.20 15.33 -15.57
N VAL A 411 -10.21 15.05 -14.74
CA VAL A 411 -10.05 14.40 -13.44
C VAL A 411 -10.52 12.95 -13.53
N GLU A 412 -9.67 12.00 -13.13
CA GLU A 412 -9.95 10.56 -13.11
C GLU A 412 -9.81 10.06 -11.67
N VAL A 413 -10.78 9.32 -11.15
CA VAL A 413 -10.87 8.97 -9.72
C VAL A 413 -10.79 7.45 -9.54
N TYR A 414 -9.98 7.00 -8.58
CA TYR A 414 -9.60 5.60 -8.39
C TYR A 414 -9.50 5.24 -6.91
N GLN A 415 -10.25 4.21 -6.48
CA GLN A 415 -10.17 3.61 -5.14
C GLN A 415 -9.58 2.19 -5.24
N PRO A 416 -8.55 1.81 -4.44
CA PRO A 416 -7.96 0.47 -4.51
C PRO A 416 -8.81 -0.62 -3.85
N SER A 417 -9.46 -0.32 -2.72
CA SER A 417 -10.42 -1.20 -2.07
C SER A 417 -11.46 -0.44 -1.25
N HIS A 418 -12.57 -1.12 -0.97
CA HIS A 418 -13.61 -0.66 -0.05
C HIS A 418 -14.02 -1.87 0.81
N GLU A 419 -13.42 -1.96 2.00
CA GLU A 419 -13.57 -3.13 2.89
C GLU A 419 -14.83 -3.02 3.79
N GLU A 420 -15.49 -1.85 3.77
CA GLU A 420 -16.59 -1.34 4.60
C GLU A 420 -16.33 -1.33 6.12
N TYR A 421 -15.56 -2.29 6.64
CA TYR A 421 -15.25 -2.48 8.06
C TYR A 421 -13.74 -2.71 8.26
N GLN A 422 -13.16 -2.08 9.29
CA GLN A 422 -11.77 -2.31 9.68
C GLN A 422 -11.61 -3.70 10.33
N ARG A 423 -10.73 -4.54 9.77
CA ARG A 423 -10.48 -5.92 10.21
C ARG A 423 -9.01 -6.11 10.55
N SER A 424 -8.52 -5.43 11.59
CA SER A 424 -7.08 -5.38 11.96
C SER A 424 -6.45 -6.74 12.31
N LYS A 425 -7.25 -7.75 12.67
CA LYS A 425 -6.79 -9.14 12.88
C LYS A 425 -6.85 -10.01 11.61
N ASN A 426 -6.99 -9.42 10.41
CA ASN A 426 -7.07 -10.17 9.15
C ASN A 426 -5.91 -9.82 8.20
N LYS A 427 -5.09 -10.83 7.90
CA LYS A 427 -3.98 -10.79 6.94
C LYS A 427 -4.26 -10.04 5.65
N LYS A 428 -5.28 -10.48 4.89
CA LYS A 428 -5.60 -9.95 3.57
C LYS A 428 -6.06 -8.49 3.63
N HIS A 429 -6.81 -8.13 4.67
CA HIS A 429 -7.19 -6.75 4.96
C HIS A 429 -5.98 -5.87 5.27
N ASN A 430 -5.09 -6.31 6.16
CA ASN A 430 -3.86 -5.59 6.49
C ASN A 430 -2.92 -5.43 5.28
N MET A 431 -2.83 -6.45 4.40
CA MET A 431 -2.06 -6.37 3.15
C MET A 431 -2.60 -5.31 2.18
N LYS A 432 -3.94 -5.22 2.01
CA LYS A 432 -4.58 -4.15 1.22
C LYS A 432 -4.34 -2.77 1.83
N ALA A 433 -4.58 -2.65 3.15
CA ALA A 433 -4.36 -1.41 3.90
C ALA A 433 -2.91 -0.91 3.77
N LEU A 434 -1.92 -1.81 3.78
CA LEU A 434 -0.52 -1.42 3.56
C LEU A 434 -0.25 -1.00 2.11
N ALA A 435 -0.84 -1.69 1.13
CA ALA A 435 -0.75 -1.27 -0.27
C ALA A 435 -1.33 0.14 -0.49
N GLU A 436 -2.44 0.47 0.18
CA GLU A 436 -3.08 1.79 0.12
C GLU A 436 -2.22 2.89 0.77
N ILE A 437 -1.64 2.66 1.96
CA ILE A 437 -0.66 3.58 2.57
C ILE A 437 0.50 3.86 1.60
N TYR A 438 1.02 2.82 0.95
CA TYR A 438 2.11 2.98 -0.03
C TYR A 438 1.67 3.74 -1.28
N LEU A 439 0.49 3.45 -1.84
CA LEU A 439 -0.04 4.16 -3.00
C LEU A 439 -0.28 5.65 -2.70
N LEU A 440 -0.85 5.99 -1.54
CA LEU A 440 -0.98 7.38 -1.07
C LEU A 440 0.39 8.08 -0.99
N SER A 441 1.40 7.38 -0.45
CA SER A 441 2.73 7.95 -0.28
C SER A 441 3.47 8.28 -1.58
N MET A 442 3.00 7.73 -2.71
CA MET A 442 3.52 7.97 -4.07
C MET A 442 2.80 9.10 -4.81
N THR A 443 1.83 9.78 -4.18
CA THR A 443 1.08 10.88 -4.82
C THR A 443 1.82 12.22 -4.73
N ASP A 444 1.60 13.11 -5.71
CA ASP A 444 2.23 14.44 -5.76
C ASP A 444 1.68 15.41 -4.72
N VAL A 445 0.43 15.21 -4.27
CA VAL A 445 -0.19 15.93 -3.16
C VAL A 445 -1.05 14.96 -2.35
N LEU A 446 -1.01 15.09 -1.02
CA LEU A 446 -1.80 14.28 -0.09
C LEU A 446 -2.75 15.15 0.75
N ILE A 447 -4.03 14.74 0.82
CA ILE A 447 -5.04 15.19 1.78
C ILE A 447 -5.28 14.03 2.77
N THR A 448 -5.33 14.34 4.08
CA THR A 448 -5.56 13.34 5.14
C THR A 448 -6.70 13.73 6.06
N SER A 449 -7.39 12.74 6.64
CA SER A 449 -8.31 12.97 7.76
C SER A 449 -7.55 13.13 9.07
N GLY A 450 -7.91 14.15 9.85
CA GLY A 450 -7.44 14.34 11.21
C GLY A 450 -7.71 13.12 12.11
N PHE A 451 -6.90 12.94 13.15
CA PHE A 451 -6.80 11.73 13.98
C PHE A 451 -6.36 10.45 13.23
N SER A 452 -6.18 10.46 11.90
CA SER A 452 -5.91 9.24 11.15
C SER A 452 -4.41 8.88 11.09
N THR A 453 -4.00 7.95 11.96
CA THR A 453 -2.65 7.34 11.96
C THR A 453 -2.29 6.66 10.63
N PHE A 454 -3.28 6.20 9.86
CA PHE A 454 -3.12 5.71 8.48
C PHE A 454 -2.66 6.84 7.53
N GLY A 455 -3.24 8.04 7.67
CA GLY A 455 -2.79 9.24 6.99
C GLY A 455 -1.37 9.65 7.40
N TYR A 456 -1.06 9.58 8.71
CA TYR A 456 0.29 9.85 9.21
C TYR A 456 1.35 8.88 8.65
N ALA A 457 1.01 7.60 8.52
CA ALA A 457 1.89 6.61 7.91
C ALA A 457 2.20 6.95 6.44
N ALA A 458 1.18 7.32 5.65
CA ALA A 458 1.34 7.71 4.25
C ALA A 458 2.11 9.05 4.08
N GLN A 459 1.78 10.07 4.87
CA GLN A 459 2.44 11.38 4.79
C GLN A 459 3.93 11.27 5.19
N GLY A 460 4.23 10.45 6.21
CA GLY A 460 5.58 10.17 6.67
C GLY A 460 6.45 9.50 5.61
N LEU A 461 5.93 8.44 4.97
CA LEU A 461 6.62 7.78 3.86
C LEU A 461 6.83 8.71 2.65
N SER A 462 5.85 9.55 2.32
CA SER A 462 5.93 10.47 1.17
C SER A 462 6.98 11.57 1.34
N GLY A 463 7.19 12.06 2.57
CA GLY A 463 7.94 13.27 2.84
C GLY A 463 7.19 14.58 2.52
N LEU A 464 5.92 14.50 2.10
CA LEU A 464 5.08 15.62 1.73
C LEU A 464 4.20 16.09 2.89
N THR A 465 4.28 17.39 3.21
CA THR A 465 3.39 18.05 4.17
C THR A 465 1.95 18.00 3.64
N PRO A 466 1.00 17.32 4.29
CA PRO A 466 -0.35 17.15 3.75
C PRO A 466 -1.24 18.37 4.00
N TRP A 467 -2.44 18.32 3.42
CA TRP A 467 -3.60 19.10 3.86
C TRP A 467 -4.45 18.24 4.79
N ILE A 468 -4.68 18.70 6.02
CA ILE A 468 -5.43 17.94 7.03
C ILE A 468 -6.86 18.46 7.07
N MET A 469 -7.81 17.58 6.76
CA MET A 469 -9.24 17.79 6.98
C MET A 469 -9.54 17.56 8.46
N PHE A 470 -10.05 18.57 9.16
CA PHE A 470 -10.39 18.44 10.58
C PHE A 470 -11.54 17.45 10.80
N ARG A 471 -11.56 16.82 11.98
CA ARG A 471 -12.70 16.02 12.40
C ARG A 471 -13.92 16.95 12.57
N SER A 472 -15.05 16.56 11.98
CA SER A 472 -16.32 17.26 12.20
C SER A 472 -16.74 17.16 13.67
N GLU A 473 -17.28 18.25 14.19
CA GLU A 473 -18.06 18.28 15.42
C GLU A 473 -19.53 18.48 15.04
N ASN A 474 -20.44 17.82 15.76
CA ASN A 474 -21.90 17.94 15.58
C ASN A 474 -22.42 17.71 14.15
N HIS A 475 -21.73 16.88 13.35
CA HIS A 475 -22.05 16.60 11.94
C HIS A 475 -22.02 17.84 11.00
N ALA A 476 -21.34 18.92 11.39
CA ALA A 476 -21.15 20.11 10.57
C ALA A 476 -19.80 20.08 9.81
N MET A 477 -19.74 20.72 8.64
CA MET A 477 -18.46 20.94 7.93
C MET A 477 -17.61 21.98 8.69
N PRO A 478 -16.33 21.68 9.04
CA PRO A 478 -15.43 22.66 9.65
C PRO A 478 -15.10 23.83 8.70
N ASP A 479 -14.92 25.02 9.27
CA ASP A 479 -14.39 26.21 8.55
C ASP A 479 -13.01 26.62 9.15
N PRO A 480 -11.92 26.65 8.37
CA PRO A 480 -11.81 26.18 6.99
C PRO A 480 -11.89 24.64 6.91
N PRO A 481 -12.29 24.08 5.75
CA PRO A 481 -12.51 22.64 5.57
C PRO A 481 -11.24 21.81 5.80
N CYS A 482 -10.06 22.39 5.56
CA CYS A 482 -8.77 21.83 5.89
C CYS A 482 -7.73 22.93 6.14
N ARG A 483 -6.55 22.58 6.65
CA ARG A 483 -5.36 23.46 6.65
C ARG A 483 -4.10 22.67 6.30
N ARG A 484 -3.06 23.36 5.83
CA ARG A 484 -1.76 22.74 5.62
C ARG A 484 -1.14 22.37 6.97
N ALA A 485 -0.59 21.16 7.05
CA ALA A 485 0.15 20.73 8.23
C ALA A 485 1.39 21.61 8.47
N MET A 486 1.83 21.74 9.73
CA MET A 486 3.06 22.43 10.11
C MET A 486 4.32 21.60 9.81
N SER A 487 4.16 20.27 9.71
CA SER A 487 5.21 19.30 9.40
C SER A 487 4.61 17.98 8.92
N ILE A 488 5.48 17.09 8.42
CA ILE A 488 5.12 15.72 8.00
C ILE A 488 5.00 14.73 9.16
N GLU A 489 5.39 15.13 10.38
CA GLU A 489 5.41 14.24 11.53
C GLU A 489 4.00 13.75 11.92
N PRO A 490 3.88 12.51 12.43
CA PRO A 490 2.68 12.03 13.10
C PRO A 490 2.37 12.82 14.38
N CYS A 491 1.12 12.74 14.85
CA CYS A 491 0.71 13.30 16.14
C CYS A 491 0.73 12.25 17.26
N PHE A 492 1.28 12.60 18.43
CA PHE A 492 1.12 11.87 19.68
C PHE A 492 -0.23 12.23 20.32
N HIS A 493 -1.29 11.45 20.07
CA HIS A 493 -2.66 11.81 20.51
C HIS A 493 -2.90 11.82 22.03
N GLN A 494 -2.01 11.23 22.84
CA GLN A 494 -2.17 11.10 24.30
C GLN A 494 -0.87 11.44 25.01
N ALA A 495 -0.29 12.59 24.66
CA ALA A 495 0.94 13.07 25.29
C ALA A 495 0.74 13.35 26.80
N PRO A 496 1.77 13.17 27.64
CA PRO A 496 1.73 13.61 29.03
C PRO A 496 1.59 15.13 29.13
N PHE A 497 1.04 15.60 30.26
CA PHE A 497 0.85 17.03 30.58
C PHE A 497 1.54 17.38 31.91
N TYR A 498 2.76 16.85 32.13
CA TYR A 498 3.47 16.89 33.40
C TYR A 498 4.93 17.30 33.19
N ASP A 499 5.38 18.29 33.95
CA ASP A 499 6.79 18.70 34.05
C ASP A 499 7.43 17.93 35.20
N CYS A 500 8.27 16.96 34.85
CA CYS A 500 9.00 16.10 35.79
C CYS A 500 9.93 16.87 36.72
N LYS A 501 10.50 18.00 36.27
CA LYS A 501 11.46 18.81 37.02
C LYS A 501 10.76 19.77 37.98
N ALA A 502 9.64 20.36 37.56
CA ALA A 502 8.79 21.18 38.43
C ALA A 502 7.77 20.36 39.26
N LYS A 503 7.73 19.04 39.06
CA LYS A 503 6.82 18.05 39.69
C LYS A 503 5.36 18.50 39.73
N ARG A 504 4.87 19.02 38.58
CA ARG A 504 3.51 19.57 38.43
C ARG A 504 3.01 19.50 36.99
N ASN A 505 1.70 19.64 36.81
CA ASN A 505 1.09 19.68 35.48
C ASN A 505 1.56 20.92 34.67
N ALA A 506 1.86 20.72 33.40
CA ALA A 506 2.45 21.74 32.52
C ALA A 506 2.16 21.49 31.03
N ASP A 507 2.06 22.58 30.28
CA ASP A 507 1.89 22.57 28.82
C ASP A 507 3.22 22.27 28.11
N LEU A 508 3.44 20.98 27.86
CA LEU A 508 4.60 20.47 27.13
C LEU A 508 4.66 20.96 25.67
N GLY A 509 3.52 21.35 25.08
CA GLY A 509 3.44 21.96 23.75
C GLY A 509 4.03 23.37 23.68
N LYS A 510 4.33 24.01 24.83
CA LYS A 510 4.96 25.33 24.92
C LYS A 510 6.43 25.29 25.35
N MET A 511 6.93 24.19 25.92
CA MET A 511 8.25 24.09 26.57
C MET A 511 9.44 24.35 25.63
N VAL A 512 9.44 23.80 24.42
CA VAL A 512 10.56 23.92 23.44
C VAL A 512 10.05 24.33 22.06
N PRO A 513 10.80 25.08 21.21
CA PRO A 513 10.25 25.69 19.99
C PRO A 513 9.87 24.70 18.86
N PHE A 514 10.36 23.46 18.97
CA PHE A 514 10.24 22.38 17.98
C PHE A 514 9.23 21.28 18.36
N VAL A 515 8.63 21.31 19.56
CA VAL A 515 7.47 20.47 19.92
C VAL A 515 6.25 21.38 20.07
N ARG A 516 5.14 21.07 19.41
CA ARG A 516 3.90 21.87 19.45
C ARG A 516 2.68 20.97 19.51
N HIS A 517 1.53 21.54 19.87
CA HIS A 517 0.25 20.85 19.71
C HIS A 517 -0.05 20.55 18.23
N CYS A 518 -0.75 19.45 17.99
CA CYS A 518 -1.12 19.03 16.64
C CYS A 518 -2.22 19.91 16.05
N GLU A 519 -2.33 19.89 14.72
CA GLU A 519 -3.31 20.66 13.96
C GLU A 519 -4.74 20.10 14.12
N ASP A 520 -4.83 18.78 14.26
CA ASP A 520 -6.06 17.99 14.31
C ASP A 520 -6.42 17.46 15.71
N VAL A 521 -5.42 17.22 16.56
CA VAL A 521 -5.60 16.78 17.95
C VAL A 521 -5.00 17.83 18.88
N SER A 522 -5.85 18.75 19.34
CA SER A 522 -5.44 19.99 20.03
C SER A 522 -4.67 19.77 21.35
N TRP A 523 -4.87 18.63 22.02
CA TRP A 523 -4.13 18.23 23.22
C TRP A 523 -2.92 17.32 22.93
N GLY A 524 -2.81 16.77 21.72
CA GLY A 524 -1.69 15.93 21.31
C GLY A 524 -0.41 16.75 21.07
N LEU A 525 0.72 16.09 20.86
CA LEU A 525 2.01 16.73 20.55
C LEU A 525 2.61 16.23 19.23
N LYS A 526 3.33 17.10 18.53
CA LYS A 526 3.96 16.83 17.24
C LYS A 526 5.26 17.62 17.09
N ALA A 527 6.25 17.01 16.46
CA ALA A 527 7.53 17.64 16.19
C ALA A 527 7.48 18.50 14.91
N ARG A 528 8.16 19.65 14.92
CA ARG A 528 8.28 20.59 13.81
C ARG A 528 9.67 21.22 13.79
N ASP A 529 10.12 21.65 12.63
CA ASP A 529 11.33 22.48 12.54
C ASP A 529 10.99 23.94 12.85
N ALA A 530 11.88 24.59 13.62
CA ALA A 530 11.81 26.01 13.93
C ALA A 530 12.43 26.89 12.83
N GLN A 531 13.33 26.36 12.00
CA GLN A 531 14.09 27.12 11.00
C GLN A 531 13.30 27.36 9.70
N ARG A 532 12.61 26.35 9.16
CA ARG A 532 11.77 26.40 7.94
C ARG A 532 10.76 27.56 7.94
N ARG A 533 10.25 28.00 9.10
CA ARG A 533 9.38 29.19 9.20
C ARG A 533 10.08 30.51 8.78
N ARG A 534 11.39 30.66 8.98
CA ARG A 534 12.15 31.86 8.57
C ARG A 534 12.30 31.98 7.05
N GLN A 535 12.16 30.89 6.31
CA GLN A 535 12.16 30.87 4.84
C GLN A 535 10.75 31.05 4.24
N ALA A 536 9.70 30.85 5.05
CA ALA A 536 8.30 30.91 4.61
C ALA A 536 7.62 32.27 4.87
N GLN A 537 8.31 33.23 5.48
CA GLN A 537 7.84 34.61 5.61
C GLN A 537 8.57 35.49 4.58
N PRO A 538 7.86 36.17 3.64
CA PRO A 538 8.47 37.22 2.86
C PRO A 538 8.90 38.37 3.80
N PRO A 539 10.03 39.06 3.55
CA PRO A 539 10.46 40.17 4.38
C PRO A 539 9.43 41.30 4.34
N ALA A 540 8.98 41.75 5.52
CA ALA A 540 8.02 42.83 5.65
C ALA A 540 8.69 44.18 5.37
N GLY A 541 8.71 44.62 4.10
CA GLY A 541 9.28 45.92 3.72
C GLY A 541 9.68 46.05 2.25
N ALA A 542 8.73 45.86 1.32
CA ALA A 542 8.97 46.10 -0.11
C ALA A 542 7.67 46.49 -0.85
N GLN A 543 7.11 47.66 -0.55
CA GLN A 543 6.12 48.32 -1.42
C GLN A 543 6.81 49.37 -2.30
N ALA A 544 6.17 49.66 -3.44
CA ALA A 544 6.48 50.74 -4.38
C ALA A 544 7.83 50.69 -5.14
N ALA A 545 7.81 50.04 -6.29
CA ALA A 545 8.33 50.64 -7.53
C ALA A 545 7.53 50.11 -8.74
N ARG A 546 6.88 51.00 -9.50
CA ARG A 546 6.45 50.71 -10.88
C ARG A 546 7.58 51.17 -11.81
N GLY A 547 7.97 50.32 -12.76
CA GLY A 547 8.91 50.66 -13.83
C GLY A 547 8.61 49.80 -15.05
N GLU A 548 8.62 50.42 -16.23
CA GLU A 548 8.23 49.78 -17.49
C GLU A 548 9.43 49.09 -18.14
N ALA A 549 9.19 47.94 -18.80
CA ALA A 549 10.16 47.29 -19.68
C ALA A 549 9.44 46.53 -20.80
N LEU A 550 9.82 46.79 -22.04
CA LEU A 550 9.25 46.16 -23.25
C LEU A 550 9.92 44.80 -23.56
N PRO A 551 9.21 43.84 -24.19
CA PRO A 551 9.69 42.48 -24.39
C PRO A 551 10.50 42.29 -25.69
N ALA A 552 11.75 41.87 -25.59
CA ALA A 552 12.63 41.66 -26.75
C ALA A 552 13.58 40.43 -26.63
N ALA A 553 13.09 39.29 -26.11
CA ALA A 553 13.92 38.08 -25.95
C ALA A 553 13.15 36.73 -26.02
N ALA A 554 11.99 36.67 -26.71
CA ALA A 554 11.06 35.54 -26.59
C ALA A 554 10.59 34.86 -27.91
N ASP A 555 10.95 35.37 -29.10
CA ASP A 555 10.36 34.91 -30.37
C ASP A 555 11.24 33.94 -31.20
N GLU A 556 12.52 33.78 -30.84
CA GLU A 556 13.47 32.95 -31.62
C GLU A 556 13.32 31.45 -31.33
N LEU A 557 13.03 31.08 -30.08
CA LEU A 557 12.79 29.69 -29.64
C LEU A 557 11.50 29.06 -30.21
N ARG A 558 10.63 29.84 -30.87
CA ARG A 558 9.39 29.34 -31.48
C ARG A 558 9.55 28.82 -32.91
N ARG A 559 10.63 29.15 -33.62
CA ARG A 559 10.72 28.92 -35.09
C ARG A 559 11.28 27.54 -35.50
N LEU A 560 11.71 26.69 -34.56
CA LEU A 560 12.35 25.38 -34.84
C LEU A 560 11.48 24.13 -34.59
N ARG A 561 10.15 24.24 -34.48
CA ARG A 561 9.24 23.08 -34.26
C ARG A 561 8.17 22.83 -35.34
N HIS A 562 8.37 23.29 -36.57
CA HIS A 562 7.46 23.02 -37.70
C HIS A 562 8.14 22.43 -38.96
N ARG A 563 8.69 21.20 -38.86
CA ARG A 563 8.87 20.33 -40.05
C ARG A 563 9.06 18.84 -39.72
N ARG A 564 7.94 18.09 -39.68
CA ARG A 564 7.74 16.69 -40.13
C ARG A 564 6.38 16.15 -39.66
N ARG A 565 5.31 16.48 -40.41
CA ARG A 565 4.10 15.65 -40.43
C ARG A 565 4.41 14.45 -41.34
N GLY A 566 4.59 13.27 -40.76
CA GLY A 566 4.67 11.99 -41.47
C GLY A 566 3.58 11.07 -40.91
N HIS A 567 2.63 10.65 -41.75
CA HIS A 567 1.42 9.97 -41.30
C HIS A 567 1.61 8.45 -41.30
N LEU A 568 1.88 7.84 -40.14
CA LEU A 568 1.93 6.38 -39.99
C LEU A 568 1.48 5.97 -38.57
N GLN A 569 0.20 5.60 -38.43
CA GLN A 569 -0.39 5.20 -37.15
C GLN A 569 -0.16 3.71 -36.90
N LEU A 570 0.83 3.39 -36.07
CA LEU A 570 1.15 2.00 -35.69
C LEU A 570 0.18 1.48 -34.62
N CYS A 571 -0.62 0.47 -34.97
CA CYS A 571 -1.62 -0.12 -34.09
C CYS A 571 -0.96 -0.94 -32.96
N LYS A 572 -0.74 -0.34 -31.78
CA LYS A 572 -0.27 -1.05 -30.58
C LYS A 572 -1.34 -2.04 -30.10
N GLY A 573 -1.11 -3.33 -30.35
CA GLY A 573 -2.01 -4.41 -29.93
C GLY A 573 -2.09 -4.58 -28.41
N VAL A 574 -3.31 -4.78 -27.90
CA VAL A 574 -3.66 -4.97 -26.48
C VAL A 574 -3.23 -6.36 -26.00
N LEU A 575 -2.84 -6.50 -24.73
CA LEU A 575 -2.64 -7.82 -24.11
C LEU A 575 -3.91 -8.23 -23.36
N LEU A 576 -4.40 -9.43 -23.62
CA LEU A 576 -5.54 -10.05 -22.92
C LEU A 576 -5.05 -11.25 -22.12
N ASN A 577 -5.55 -11.38 -20.89
CA ASN A 577 -5.35 -12.56 -20.04
C ASN A 577 -6.67 -13.34 -20.02
N PHE A 578 -6.63 -14.65 -20.29
CA PHE A 578 -7.76 -15.56 -20.18
C PHE A 578 -7.39 -16.70 -19.24
N GLU A 579 -8.28 -17.09 -18.34
CA GLU A 579 -8.11 -18.26 -17.48
C GLU A 579 -8.84 -19.48 -18.08
N ASP A 580 -8.26 -20.67 -18.00
CA ASP A 580 -8.93 -21.90 -18.44
C ASP A 580 -9.55 -22.69 -17.28
N GLY A 581 -10.27 -23.77 -17.60
CA GLY A 581 -10.89 -24.66 -16.60
C GLY A 581 -9.92 -25.40 -15.66
N GLU A 582 -8.61 -25.26 -15.86
CA GLU A 582 -7.55 -25.77 -14.96
C GLU A 582 -6.96 -24.65 -14.07
N GLY A 583 -7.50 -23.43 -14.14
CA GLY A 583 -7.01 -22.25 -13.41
C GLY A 583 -5.74 -21.63 -14.02
N LYS A 584 -5.42 -21.96 -15.28
CA LYS A 584 -4.16 -21.56 -15.93
C LYS A 584 -4.38 -20.31 -16.79
N VAL A 585 -3.58 -19.28 -16.51
CA VAL A 585 -3.69 -17.98 -17.19
C VAL A 585 -2.90 -17.94 -18.51
N TRP A 586 -3.63 -17.87 -19.61
CA TRP A 586 -3.14 -17.69 -20.97
C TRP A 586 -3.09 -16.21 -21.34
N ARG A 587 -1.97 -15.77 -21.94
CA ARG A 587 -1.79 -14.38 -22.38
C ARG A 587 -1.72 -14.33 -23.90
N PHE A 588 -2.57 -13.51 -24.51
CA PHE A 588 -2.62 -13.30 -25.96
C PHE A 588 -2.52 -11.82 -26.30
N ARG A 589 -1.82 -11.46 -27.38
CA ARG A 589 -1.80 -10.10 -27.92
C ARG A 589 -2.88 -9.93 -29.00
N TYR A 590 -3.97 -9.25 -28.65
CA TYR A 590 -5.04 -8.86 -29.55
C TYR A 590 -4.65 -7.63 -30.37
N SER A 591 -4.54 -7.77 -31.69
CA SER A 591 -4.09 -6.70 -32.60
C SER A 591 -5.03 -6.57 -33.79
N CYS A 592 -5.15 -5.38 -34.38
CA CYS A 592 -5.72 -5.22 -35.72
C CYS A 592 -4.60 -5.32 -36.76
N TRP A 593 -4.83 -6.06 -37.85
CA TRP A 593 -3.93 -6.10 -39.00
C TRP A 593 -4.39 -5.11 -40.07
N ASN A 594 -3.64 -4.03 -40.24
CA ASN A 594 -4.00 -2.88 -41.09
C ASN A 594 -4.23 -3.25 -42.57
N SER A 595 -3.66 -4.34 -43.07
CA SER A 595 -3.83 -4.83 -44.45
C SER A 595 -5.13 -5.59 -44.71
N SER A 596 -5.80 -6.12 -43.68
CA SER A 596 -7.05 -6.88 -43.80
C SER A 596 -8.21 -6.33 -42.97
N GLN A 597 -7.96 -5.31 -42.13
CA GLN A 597 -8.84 -4.79 -41.08
C GLN A 597 -9.35 -5.85 -40.09
N SER A 598 -8.76 -7.05 -40.08
CA SER A 598 -9.15 -8.14 -39.20
C SER A 598 -8.49 -7.99 -37.84
N TYR A 599 -9.22 -8.40 -36.79
CA TYR A 599 -8.63 -8.56 -35.46
C TYR A 599 -8.06 -9.97 -35.31
N VAL A 600 -6.87 -10.07 -34.74
CA VAL A 600 -6.11 -11.32 -34.62
C VAL A 600 -5.56 -11.51 -33.20
N LEU A 601 -5.58 -12.75 -32.72
CA LEU A 601 -4.85 -13.16 -31.52
C LEU A 601 -3.44 -13.60 -31.92
N THR A 602 -2.44 -12.86 -31.45
CA THR A 602 -1.00 -13.06 -31.69
C THR A 602 -0.27 -13.34 -30.36
N LYS A 603 1.04 -13.65 -30.40
CA LYS A 603 1.94 -13.99 -29.26
C LYS A 603 1.25 -14.68 -28.07
N GLY A 604 1.29 -16.01 -28.06
CA GLY A 604 0.72 -16.89 -27.02
C GLY A 604 -0.27 -17.90 -27.57
N TRP A 605 -0.95 -17.58 -28.67
CA TRP A 605 -1.94 -18.45 -29.31
C TRP A 605 -1.37 -19.82 -29.72
N SER A 606 -0.21 -19.82 -30.38
CA SER A 606 0.52 -21.05 -30.78
C SER A 606 0.96 -21.91 -29.59
N ARG A 607 1.08 -21.33 -28.39
CA ARG A 607 1.36 -22.05 -27.15
C ARG A 607 0.10 -22.75 -26.62
N PHE A 608 -1.04 -22.05 -26.58
CA PHE A 608 -2.34 -22.60 -26.19
C PHE A 608 -2.74 -23.79 -27.07
N VAL A 609 -2.69 -23.62 -28.40
CA VAL A 609 -3.00 -24.68 -29.38
C VAL A 609 -2.12 -25.92 -29.18
N ARG A 610 -0.82 -25.73 -28.93
CA ARG A 610 0.15 -26.81 -28.72
C ARG A 610 -0.07 -27.54 -27.39
N GLU A 611 -0.27 -26.81 -26.29
CA GLU A 611 -0.40 -27.40 -24.95
C GLU A 611 -1.77 -28.03 -24.68
N LYS A 612 -2.87 -27.48 -25.21
CA LYS A 612 -4.18 -28.16 -25.18
C LYS A 612 -4.32 -29.23 -26.28
N GLY A 613 -3.38 -29.28 -27.24
CA GLY A 613 -3.32 -30.29 -28.30
C GLY A 613 -4.54 -30.24 -29.22
N LEU A 614 -4.84 -29.05 -29.74
CA LEU A 614 -6.03 -28.76 -30.55
C LEU A 614 -5.80 -29.03 -32.04
N ARG A 615 -6.83 -29.51 -32.73
CA ARG A 615 -6.84 -29.89 -34.15
C ARG A 615 -7.89 -29.09 -34.94
N ALA A 616 -7.82 -29.15 -36.27
CA ALA A 616 -8.90 -28.64 -37.11
C ALA A 616 -10.20 -29.39 -36.80
N GLY A 617 -11.30 -28.66 -36.60
CA GLY A 617 -12.58 -29.19 -36.15
C GLY A 617 -12.81 -29.18 -34.62
N ASP A 618 -11.80 -28.90 -33.80
CA ASP A 618 -11.99 -28.65 -32.36
C ASP A 618 -12.57 -27.24 -32.12
N THR A 619 -13.51 -27.13 -31.18
CA THR A 619 -14.19 -25.87 -30.85
C THR A 619 -13.47 -25.13 -29.72
N ILE A 620 -13.25 -23.82 -29.88
CA ILE A 620 -12.67 -22.95 -28.84
C ILE A 620 -13.71 -21.89 -28.46
N VAL A 621 -13.96 -21.75 -27.17
CA VAL A 621 -14.96 -20.84 -26.60
C VAL A 621 -14.24 -19.77 -25.78
N PHE A 622 -14.61 -18.51 -25.99
CA PHE A 622 -14.16 -17.38 -25.19
C PHE A 622 -15.36 -16.77 -24.47
N SER A 623 -15.31 -16.69 -23.14
CA SER A 623 -16.33 -16.06 -22.32
C SER A 623 -15.71 -14.99 -21.41
N GLY A 624 -16.54 -14.26 -20.68
CA GLY A 624 -16.10 -13.30 -19.68
C GLY A 624 -17.19 -13.02 -18.67
N SER A 625 -16.82 -12.61 -17.45
CA SER A 625 -17.81 -12.37 -16.39
C SER A 625 -18.75 -11.22 -16.76
N ALA A 626 -20.05 -11.45 -16.60
CA ALA A 626 -21.08 -10.42 -16.77
C ALA A 626 -21.19 -9.48 -15.54
N TYR A 627 -20.67 -9.89 -14.38
CA TYR A 627 -20.76 -9.14 -13.12
C TYR A 627 -19.45 -9.21 -12.31
N GLY A 628 -19.11 -8.12 -11.64
CA GLY A 628 -17.88 -7.93 -10.86
C GLY A 628 -17.06 -6.72 -11.33
N PRO A 629 -16.19 -6.16 -10.47
CA PRO A 629 -15.33 -5.02 -10.84
C PRO A 629 -14.24 -5.41 -11.83
N ASP A 630 -13.73 -6.64 -11.74
CA ASP A 630 -12.76 -7.21 -12.68
C ASP A 630 -13.48 -7.94 -13.83
N LYS A 631 -13.22 -7.52 -15.06
CA LYS A 631 -13.65 -8.22 -16.28
C LYS A 631 -12.75 -9.44 -16.54
N LEU A 632 -12.89 -10.45 -15.70
CA LEU A 632 -12.28 -11.77 -15.90
C LEU A 632 -12.74 -12.34 -17.25
N LEU A 633 -11.78 -12.83 -18.03
CA LEU A 633 -12.01 -13.50 -19.31
C LEU A 633 -11.61 -14.97 -19.16
N PHE A 634 -12.34 -15.87 -19.80
CA PHE A 634 -12.10 -17.30 -19.73
C PHE A 634 -11.98 -17.91 -21.13
N ILE A 635 -11.16 -18.94 -21.26
CA ILE A 635 -10.96 -19.70 -22.51
C ILE A 635 -11.12 -21.20 -22.26
N ASP A 636 -11.97 -21.84 -23.04
CA ASP A 636 -12.23 -23.28 -22.96
C ASP A 636 -12.15 -23.92 -24.36
N CYS A 637 -11.93 -25.23 -24.41
CA CYS A 637 -11.75 -25.97 -25.65
C CYS A 637 -12.41 -27.37 -25.62
N LYS A 638 -13.30 -27.61 -26.57
CA LYS A 638 -14.04 -28.87 -26.73
C LYS A 638 -13.54 -29.62 -27.96
N LYS A 639 -13.05 -30.84 -27.75
CA LYS A 639 -12.55 -31.72 -28.82
C LYS A 639 -13.68 -32.44 -29.54
N ASN A 640 -13.54 -32.63 -30.85
CA ASN A 640 -14.62 -33.14 -31.70
C ASN A 640 -14.42 -34.62 -32.09
N ASN A 641 -15.19 -35.51 -31.46
CA ASN A 641 -15.06 -36.97 -31.59
C ASN A 641 -16.06 -37.56 -32.61
N THR A 642 -15.98 -37.18 -33.88
CA THR A 642 -16.92 -37.61 -34.94
C THR A 642 -16.22 -38.19 -36.19
N ALA A 643 -15.24 -39.07 -35.99
CA ALA A 643 -14.57 -39.82 -37.06
C ALA A 643 -14.08 -41.21 -36.59
N ALA A 644 -15.00 -42.08 -36.18
CA ALA A 644 -14.68 -43.42 -35.64
C ALA A 644 -15.76 -44.47 -35.98
N ALA A 645 -15.90 -44.82 -37.27
CA ALA A 645 -16.72 -45.93 -37.73
C ALA A 645 -16.23 -46.43 -39.11
N THR A 646 -16.35 -47.74 -39.35
CA THR A 646 -16.04 -48.47 -40.62
C THR A 646 -14.58 -48.41 -41.11
N GLY A 647 -14.12 -49.48 -41.76
CA GLY A 647 -12.75 -49.61 -42.27
C GLY A 647 -12.65 -50.62 -43.43
N ASP A 648 -11.47 -51.24 -43.53
CA ASP A 648 -11.05 -52.33 -44.43
C ASP A 648 -10.61 -52.00 -45.88
N GLU A 649 -9.31 -52.26 -46.08
CA GLU A 649 -8.57 -52.82 -47.25
C GLU A 649 -8.53 -52.15 -48.66
N LYS A 650 -7.32 -51.63 -48.98
CA LYS A 650 -6.41 -51.98 -50.11
C LYS A 650 -6.95 -52.70 -51.38
N PRO A 651 -6.26 -52.58 -52.54
CA PRO A 651 -5.60 -51.42 -53.17
C PRO A 651 -5.91 -51.38 -54.71
N ILE A 652 -4.93 -51.03 -55.57
CA ILE A 652 -4.87 -51.16 -57.07
C ILE A 652 -5.15 -49.86 -57.87
N THR A 653 -4.84 -49.88 -59.17
CA THR A 653 -4.20 -48.82 -59.95
C THR A 653 -5.10 -48.04 -60.92
N SER A 654 -4.59 -46.87 -61.34
CA SER A 654 -4.75 -46.27 -62.67
C SER A 654 -6.18 -46.04 -63.21
N GLY A 655 -6.72 -44.86 -62.85
CA GLY A 655 -6.93 -43.81 -63.85
C GLY A 655 -8.21 -43.82 -64.69
N GLU A 656 -9.23 -43.11 -64.19
CA GLU A 656 -9.89 -42.09 -65.02
C GLU A 656 -10.40 -40.93 -64.16
N ALA A 657 -10.70 -39.77 -64.77
CA ALA A 657 -10.81 -38.50 -64.06
C ALA A 657 -12.22 -38.22 -63.50
N THR A 658 -12.37 -38.29 -62.17
CA THR A 658 -13.49 -37.68 -61.43
C THR A 658 -13.07 -36.40 -60.71
N ARG A 659 -14.02 -35.46 -60.54
CA ARG A 659 -13.74 -34.06 -60.17
C ARG A 659 -13.29 -33.92 -58.70
N VAL A 660 -12.03 -33.54 -58.48
CA VAL A 660 -11.51 -33.16 -57.16
C VAL A 660 -12.00 -31.77 -56.77
N VAL A 661 -12.72 -31.66 -55.65
CA VAL A 661 -13.07 -30.37 -55.03
C VAL A 661 -11.99 -30.01 -54.00
N ARG A 662 -11.32 -28.87 -54.21
CA ARG A 662 -10.28 -28.37 -53.29
C ARG A 662 -10.82 -27.25 -52.41
N LEU A 663 -10.53 -27.31 -51.11
CA LEU A 663 -10.77 -26.21 -50.17
C LEU A 663 -9.50 -25.94 -49.35
N PHE A 664 -8.91 -24.76 -49.51
CA PHE A 664 -7.78 -24.24 -48.70
C PHE A 664 -6.48 -25.08 -48.62
N GLY A 665 -6.19 -25.90 -49.64
CA GLY A 665 -4.79 -26.15 -50.05
C GLY A 665 -4.06 -27.38 -49.49
N MET A 666 -4.75 -28.34 -48.88
CA MET A 666 -4.24 -29.69 -48.62
C MET A 666 -5.32 -30.75 -48.88
N ASP A 667 -4.91 -31.91 -49.36
CA ASP A 667 -5.78 -33.06 -49.64
C ASP A 667 -5.93 -33.95 -48.38
N ILE A 668 -7.03 -34.73 -48.28
CA ILE A 668 -7.42 -35.43 -47.04
C ILE A 668 -7.26 -36.96 -47.18
N THR A 669 -6.24 -37.51 -46.54
CA THR A 669 -6.11 -38.94 -46.12
C THR A 669 -5.33 -39.00 -44.79
N GLY A 670 -5.32 -40.13 -44.06
CA GLY A 670 -4.80 -40.15 -42.67
C GLY A 670 -4.35 -41.51 -42.09
N GLY A 671 -4.15 -41.53 -40.76
CA GLY A 671 -3.54 -42.61 -39.97
C GLY A 671 -2.23 -42.17 -39.29
N GLY A 672 -1.77 -42.70 -38.15
CA GLY A 672 -2.36 -43.64 -37.17
C GLY A 672 -1.35 -43.94 -36.04
N GLY A 673 -1.78 -44.23 -34.81
CA GLY A 673 -0.89 -44.54 -33.67
C GLY A 673 -1.54 -44.41 -32.28
N ASP A 674 -1.15 -45.25 -31.31
CA ASP A 674 -1.80 -45.47 -29.99
C ASP A 674 -0.69 -45.87 -28.94
N CYS A 675 -0.86 -46.13 -27.62
CA CYS A 675 -2.00 -46.49 -26.76
C CYS A 675 -1.69 -46.32 -25.25
N ARG A 676 -2.71 -46.56 -24.39
CA ARG A 676 -2.68 -46.97 -22.96
C ARG A 676 -2.58 -45.94 -21.82
N LYS A 677 -3.77 -45.63 -21.27
CA LYS A 677 -4.25 -45.93 -19.89
C LYS A 677 -3.25 -45.92 -18.70
N ARG A 678 -3.68 -45.25 -17.63
CA ARG A 678 -4.20 -45.94 -16.42
C ARG A 678 -5.20 -45.07 -15.63
N GLU A 679 -6.00 -45.72 -14.78
CA GLU A 679 -7.22 -45.19 -14.14
C GLU A 679 -7.29 -45.59 -12.64
N ARG A 680 -7.85 -44.70 -11.80
CA ARG A 680 -8.55 -44.98 -10.52
C ARG A 680 -7.68 -45.54 -9.34
N ALA A 681 -8.16 -45.58 -8.08
CA ALA A 681 -9.54 -45.49 -7.57
C ALA A 681 -9.67 -44.99 -6.10
N VAL A 682 -10.84 -44.40 -5.75
CA VAL A 682 -11.70 -44.73 -4.57
C VAL A 682 -11.17 -44.46 -3.13
N GLU A 683 -11.95 -44.14 -2.08
CA GLU A 683 -13.17 -43.34 -1.75
C GLU A 683 -13.41 -43.57 -0.21
N MET A 684 -14.32 -43.00 0.59
CA MET A 684 -15.62 -42.30 0.49
C MET A 684 -15.55 -41.03 1.42
N GLY A 685 -16.59 -40.31 1.88
CA GLY A 685 -18.06 -40.29 1.71
C GLY A 685 -18.59 -38.88 2.11
N GLN A 686 -19.72 -38.34 1.59
CA GLN A 686 -21.13 -38.70 1.84
C GLN A 686 -21.60 -38.43 3.28
N GLU A 687 -22.72 -37.77 3.59
CA GLU A 687 -23.88 -37.24 2.81
C GLU A 687 -24.19 -35.77 3.24
N ALA A 688 -24.84 -34.84 2.52
CA ALA A 688 -25.78 -34.80 1.38
C ALA A 688 -27.30 -34.82 1.70
N PHE A 689 -27.98 -33.66 1.62
CA PHE A 689 -29.39 -33.47 1.15
C PHE A 689 -29.62 -31.94 0.97
N LEU A 690 -29.87 -31.31 -0.20
CA LEU A 690 -30.85 -31.51 -1.29
C LEU A 690 -32.23 -30.90 -1.00
N MET A 691 -32.52 -29.71 -1.56
CA MET A 691 -33.90 -29.29 -1.86
C MET A 691 -34.00 -28.46 -3.14
N LYS A 692 -34.91 -28.86 -4.04
CA LYS A 692 -35.34 -28.09 -5.22
C LYS A 692 -36.36 -27.02 -4.79
N ARG A 693 -36.45 -25.89 -5.51
CA ARG A 693 -37.73 -25.18 -5.69
C ARG A 693 -37.89 -24.69 -7.13
N GLN A 694 -39.12 -24.77 -7.62
CA GLN A 694 -39.55 -24.32 -8.96
C GLN A 694 -40.00 -22.86 -8.93
N CYS A 695 -40.01 -22.21 -10.10
CA CYS A 695 -40.73 -20.96 -10.28
C CYS A 695 -42.24 -21.24 -10.42
N VAL A 696 -43.07 -20.48 -9.71
CA VAL A 696 -44.51 -20.33 -9.98
C VAL A 696 -44.86 -18.86 -9.83
N VAL A 697 -45.72 -18.34 -10.70
CA VAL A 697 -46.18 -16.95 -10.74
C VAL A 697 -47.57 -16.87 -10.11
N HIS A 698 -47.86 -15.88 -9.26
CA HIS A 698 -49.09 -15.07 -9.37
C HIS A 698 -49.05 -13.79 -8.50
N GLN A 699 -50.11 -12.98 -8.65
CA GLN A 699 -50.17 -11.55 -8.36
C GLN A 699 -50.86 -11.20 -7.02
N ARG A 700 -50.77 -9.89 -6.68
CA ARG A 700 -51.74 -9.02 -5.97
C ARG A 700 -51.73 -8.85 -4.44
N THR A 701 -51.86 -7.56 -4.09
CA THR A 701 -52.45 -6.92 -2.88
C THR A 701 -51.77 -7.06 -1.50
N PRO A 702 -51.56 -5.94 -0.76
CA PRO A 702 -51.05 -5.92 0.61
C PRO A 702 -52.14 -5.72 1.69
N ALA A 703 -51.93 -6.25 2.90
CA ALA A 703 -52.68 -5.85 4.11
C ALA A 703 -51.92 -6.15 5.42
N LEU A 704 -51.80 -5.13 6.28
CA LEU A 704 -51.87 -5.08 7.77
C LEU A 704 -51.23 -6.17 8.68
N GLY A 705 -50.62 -5.70 9.80
CA GLY A 705 -50.15 -6.50 10.95
C GLY A 705 -48.61 -6.63 11.00
N ALA A 706 -47.82 -6.00 11.88
CA ALA A 706 -47.91 -5.56 13.29
C ALA A 706 -47.54 -6.64 14.34
N LEU A 707 -46.29 -6.55 14.86
CA LEU A 707 -45.76 -6.85 16.21
C LEU A 707 -44.24 -6.45 16.12
N LEU A 708 -43.61 -5.67 16.98
CA LEU A 708 -43.43 -5.70 18.45
C LEU A 708 -42.66 -6.93 18.98
N LEU A 709 -41.32 -6.88 18.87
CA LEU A 709 -40.40 -6.79 20.01
C LEU A 709 -39.03 -6.24 19.57
#